data_AF-A0A7C6AYS5-F1
#
_entry.id   AF-A0A7C6AYS5-F1
#
_cell.length_a   1.000
_cell.length_b   1.000
_cell.length_c   1.000
_cell.angle_alpha   90.00
_cell.angle_beta   90.00
_cell.angle_gamma   90.00
#
_symmetry.space_group_name_H-M   'P 1'
#
loop_
_entity.id
_entity.type
_entity.pdbx_description
1 polymer ?
#
loop_
_entity_poly.entity_id
_entity_poly.type
_entity_poly.pdbx_seq_one_letter_code
_entity_poly.pdbx_strand_id
1 'polypeptide(L)'
;MKIFPLSGTFTDTSFNNNQGLVPGQTYVYFIRALNEKGVTDSNSVPVVIPPDTCSVVAAPAPFALSAAAMCYPGDSLLPAGPAVRLSWTNSVGAAQYDVYRNGVRVQGDLPASNTTFVDTRDIRSGVTYFYVVKAKNTVGAAESNAYAITPSTECSSPGSITLSGSASCGSSSPRIDLTWTASPSTAEYQVYRNGVLRAGSLAPTTTTFSDSLALVPGQTYSYLVRGVNAFGTTLSNPMPIVVSPDCTSQGQSASAADLSVTGTFETAKIEQNSLIALTMTVTNRGPGIARDSLVTIPCPMGAAFRSVVSTSGYAASGESLGATSTLRIPLGTIEPGGSIRITASLFAFAAPGSTLTTTVTAGSGAPDPTPLNNSVLASASVTSMGYISALEDRLRRLKSLLLQPLPTIYGSDWQKVVQNLVASMTPYEELYWTAYQKSELARFQLGSADRFFRAGDYANAERYADFAFNSHDLATKLFSQAIDAYNNKLSKIETAFRAIQSAAYQSLCVGLEVTSGTVGKVACEIATSAIEYGVDRATLGGDQATRDLLLKLAVKAFLENPTYGFSTASEMLAQSPNVFALVARITSDPQFQQYFLKLTAGVVTEQVSRAFLKALQDTDSRPSVQPQSSVGEQQIHNTTLTVPLDYESVKNPKGTSSESVFWPEINSTGVVNAASYLGGGVSPGEIVAVFGEDIGPEQLVPLTIAEDGAIAKSLAGVRLLFDGVPAPLLYVSKTQIGAVVPYAVASRDSTEVQVEYLGVKSVPVEVSVVPANPGIFSLDMSGRGRGAILNQDGSVNSEANPSDKGSVVSIYATGEGQTDPWGVDGQIAADRPPKPLLPVSLTIGGVPTEILYVGGAPTLVAGVLQINVRVPSNAPSGPSIPVVLTIGEASSQEQITMAIR
;
A
#
# COMPACT_ATOMS: atom_id res chain seq x y z
N MET A 1 -0.65 55.61 25.26
CA MET A 1 -0.49 54.20 24.89
C MET A 1 -1.82 53.50 25.16
N LYS A 2 -2.54 52.98 24.15
CA LYS A 2 -3.74 52.16 24.40
C LYS A 2 -3.30 50.70 24.54
N ILE A 3 -3.29 50.20 25.77
CA ILE A 3 -3.11 48.76 26.02
C ILE A 3 -4.46 48.09 25.78
N PHE A 4 -4.55 47.27 24.74
CA PHE A 4 -5.68 46.36 24.54
C PHE A 4 -5.34 45.01 25.19
N PRO A 5 -6.03 44.60 26.28
CA PRO A 5 -5.88 43.25 26.80
C PRO A 5 -6.61 42.28 25.86
N LEU A 6 -5.87 41.66 24.94
CA LEU A 6 -6.32 40.42 24.30
C LEU A 6 -6.29 39.33 25.38
N SER A 7 -7.47 38.79 25.69
CA SER A 7 -7.72 38.10 26.96
C SER A 7 -7.14 36.68 26.99
N GLY A 8 -6.07 36.49 27.75
CA GLY A 8 -5.53 35.17 28.08
C GLY A 8 -4.27 35.23 28.95
N THR A 9 -4.16 34.33 29.92
CA THR A 9 -2.86 33.91 30.48
C THR A 9 -2.33 32.80 29.60
N PHE A 10 -1.38 33.11 28.73
CA PHE A 10 -0.75 32.14 27.83
C PHE A 10 0.40 31.42 28.52
N THR A 11 0.45 30.09 28.41
CA THR A 11 1.58 29.26 28.85
C THR A 11 2.56 28.94 27.72
N ASP A 12 2.16 29.18 26.47
CA ASP A 12 2.94 28.93 25.27
C ASP A 12 3.97 30.02 24.97
N THR A 13 4.99 29.66 24.21
CA THR A 13 6.07 30.56 23.73
C THR A 13 5.70 31.35 22.47
N SER A 14 4.45 31.31 22.02
CA SER A 14 3.99 31.97 20.79
C SER A 14 2.56 32.52 20.92
N PHE A 15 2.24 33.51 20.09
CA PHE A 15 0.92 34.15 20.02
C PHE A 15 0.65 34.65 18.60
N ASN A 16 -0.59 34.53 18.13
CA ASN A 16 -1.02 34.98 16.81
C ASN A 16 -2.09 36.07 16.94
N ASN A 17 -1.84 37.26 16.40
CA ASN A 17 -2.81 38.35 16.38
C ASN A 17 -3.54 38.43 15.04
N ASN A 18 -4.84 38.11 15.04
CA ASN A 18 -5.74 38.23 13.89
C ASN A 18 -6.83 39.33 14.09
N GLN A 19 -6.68 40.22 15.08
CA GLN A 19 -7.68 41.21 15.47
C GLN A 19 -7.13 42.64 15.41
N GLY A 20 -7.90 43.58 14.85
CA GLY A 20 -7.59 45.02 14.88
C GLY A 20 -6.37 45.48 14.06
N LEU A 21 -5.87 44.63 13.15
CA LEU A 21 -4.76 44.96 12.25
C LEU A 21 -5.24 45.70 11.00
N VAL A 22 -4.40 46.63 10.51
CA VAL A 22 -4.68 47.48 9.35
C VAL A 22 -3.45 47.47 8.42
N PRO A 23 -3.62 47.25 7.10
CA PRO A 23 -2.51 47.31 6.13
C PRO A 23 -1.76 48.64 6.17
N GLY A 24 -0.43 48.58 6.05
CA GLY A 24 0.47 49.74 6.12
C GLY A 24 0.71 50.31 7.52
N GLN A 25 0.05 49.80 8.56
CA GLN A 25 0.27 50.26 9.95
C GLN A 25 1.36 49.45 10.67
N THR A 26 2.05 50.11 11.60
CA THR A 26 3.07 49.48 12.46
C THR A 26 2.54 49.30 13.87
N TYR A 27 2.63 48.07 14.38
CA TYR A 27 2.20 47.67 15.72
C TYR A 27 3.42 47.29 16.55
N VAL A 28 3.44 47.66 17.84
CA VAL A 28 4.55 47.33 18.75
C VAL A 28 4.07 46.31 19.77
N TYR A 29 4.73 45.16 19.80
CA TYR A 29 4.41 44.03 20.68
C TYR A 29 5.48 43.89 21.77
N PHE A 30 5.06 43.49 22.96
CA PHE A 30 5.92 42.96 24.02
C PHE A 30 5.13 41.90 24.80
N ILE A 31 5.82 40.99 25.46
CA ILE A 31 5.25 39.90 26.27
C ILE A 31 5.49 40.25 27.75
N ARG A 32 4.46 40.09 28.59
CA ARG A 32 4.55 40.25 30.05
C ARG A 32 4.49 38.88 30.72
N ALA A 33 5.60 38.41 31.26
CA ALA A 33 5.60 37.30 32.21
C ALA A 33 5.10 37.79 33.57
N LEU A 34 4.35 36.95 34.30
CA LEU A 34 3.86 37.25 35.64
C LEU A 34 3.90 36.01 36.55
N ASN A 35 4.13 36.22 37.84
CA ASN A 35 3.97 35.21 38.90
C ASN A 35 3.61 35.89 40.24
N GLU A 36 3.47 35.10 41.30
CA GLU A 36 3.11 35.60 42.65
C GLU A 36 4.12 36.60 43.27
N LYS A 37 5.30 36.78 42.67
CA LYS A 37 6.36 37.70 43.15
C LYS A 37 6.49 38.96 42.30
N GLY A 38 5.86 39.04 41.13
CA GLY A 38 5.91 40.24 40.29
C GLY A 38 5.67 39.97 38.80
N VAL A 39 6.07 40.94 37.97
CA VAL A 39 5.95 40.89 36.50
C VAL A 39 7.27 41.30 35.85
N THR A 40 7.55 40.76 34.66
CA THR A 40 8.71 41.10 33.83
C THR A 40 8.28 41.23 32.38
N ASP A 41 8.62 42.34 31.74
CA ASP A 41 8.34 42.58 30.32
C ASP A 41 9.53 42.16 29.44
N SER A 42 9.23 41.63 28.25
CA SER A 42 10.22 41.39 27.20
C SER A 42 10.72 42.68 26.56
N ASN A 43 11.72 42.58 25.68
CA ASN A 43 11.96 43.61 24.68
C ASN A 43 10.68 43.86 23.85
N SER A 44 10.52 45.09 23.37
CA SER A 44 9.48 45.43 22.39
C SER A 44 9.94 45.16 20.96
N VAL A 45 9.02 44.72 20.09
CA VAL A 45 9.25 44.46 18.67
C VAL A 45 8.23 45.24 17.83
N PRO A 46 8.67 46.14 16.92
CA PRO A 46 7.79 46.74 15.93
C PRO A 46 7.57 45.78 14.75
N VAL A 47 6.30 45.59 14.36
CA VAL A 47 5.88 44.77 13.22
C VAL A 47 5.05 45.65 12.28
N VAL A 48 5.50 45.79 11.04
CA VAL A 48 4.79 46.50 9.98
C VAL A 48 3.87 45.53 9.26
N ILE A 49 2.58 45.83 9.17
CA ILE A 49 1.67 45.10 8.28
C ILE A 49 1.90 45.64 6.86
N PRO A 50 2.28 44.83 5.86
CA PRO A 50 2.50 45.34 4.52
C PRO A 50 1.21 45.93 3.92
N PRO A 51 1.29 46.97 3.07
CA PRO A 51 0.10 47.60 2.50
C PRO A 51 -0.64 46.69 1.50
N ASP A 52 0.07 45.80 0.82
CA ASP A 52 -0.44 45.08 -0.37
C ASP A 52 -0.99 43.66 -0.07
N THR A 53 -1.05 43.24 1.20
CA THR A 53 -1.37 41.83 1.56
C THR A 53 -2.85 41.44 1.36
N CYS A 54 -3.72 42.35 0.95
CA CYS A 54 -5.15 42.08 0.69
C CYS A 54 -5.67 42.90 -0.51
N SER A 55 -5.39 42.42 -1.73
CA SER A 55 -5.96 43.00 -2.97
C SER A 55 -7.49 42.93 -2.99
N VAL A 56 -8.13 44.03 -3.36
CA VAL A 56 -9.59 44.07 -3.57
C VAL A 56 -9.94 43.19 -4.76
N VAL A 57 -10.75 42.14 -4.55
CA VAL A 57 -11.10 41.19 -5.61
C VAL A 57 -12.06 41.86 -6.60
N ALA A 58 -11.62 42.08 -7.84
CA ALA A 58 -12.50 42.57 -8.91
C ALA A 58 -13.55 41.51 -9.27
N ALA A 59 -14.62 41.91 -9.97
CA ALA A 59 -15.54 40.93 -10.56
C ALA A 59 -14.80 39.98 -11.54
N PRO A 60 -15.25 38.72 -11.72
CA PRO A 60 -14.50 37.71 -12.46
C PRO A 60 -14.20 38.11 -13.91
N ALA A 61 -13.03 37.72 -14.42
CA ALA A 61 -12.59 38.08 -15.77
C ALA A 61 -13.36 37.32 -16.88
N PRO A 62 -13.49 37.88 -18.11
CA PRO A 62 -14.09 37.19 -19.24
C PRO A 62 -13.40 35.86 -19.57
N PHE A 63 -14.17 34.87 -20.01
CA PHE A 63 -13.71 33.50 -20.26
C PHE A 63 -14.53 32.83 -21.38
N ALA A 64 -13.99 31.80 -22.02
CA ALA A 64 -14.60 31.14 -23.17
C ALA A 64 -15.16 29.75 -22.81
N LEU A 65 -16.33 29.42 -23.35
CA LEU A 65 -17.03 28.14 -23.23
C LEU A 65 -17.04 27.40 -24.57
N SER A 66 -16.80 26.09 -24.50
CA SER A 66 -17.00 25.11 -25.56
C SER A 66 -17.87 23.95 -25.07
N ALA A 67 -18.49 23.22 -25.99
CA ALA A 67 -19.27 22.02 -25.69
C ALA A 67 -19.03 20.90 -26.71
N ALA A 68 -19.18 19.65 -26.28
CA ALA A 68 -19.16 18.46 -27.12
C ALA A 68 -20.35 17.55 -26.77
N ALA A 69 -20.98 16.96 -27.78
CA ALA A 69 -22.03 15.97 -27.59
C ALA A 69 -21.41 14.59 -27.35
N MET A 70 -22.04 13.78 -26.49
CA MET A 70 -21.61 12.42 -26.17
C MET A 70 -22.82 11.52 -25.84
N CYS A 71 -22.65 10.21 -25.84
CA CYS A 71 -23.55 9.32 -25.11
C CYS A 71 -23.03 9.14 -23.68
N TYR A 72 -23.93 9.16 -22.71
CA TYR A 72 -23.70 8.77 -21.33
C TYR A 72 -24.19 7.32 -21.14
N PRO A 73 -23.37 6.43 -20.54
CA PRO A 73 -23.68 4.99 -20.47
C PRO A 73 -24.77 4.63 -19.46
N GLY A 74 -25.25 5.59 -18.66
CA GLY A 74 -26.15 5.36 -17.54
C GLY A 74 -25.40 4.96 -16.27
N ASP A 75 -26.05 5.15 -15.13
CA ASP A 75 -25.66 4.62 -13.82
C ASP A 75 -26.91 4.14 -13.04
N SER A 76 -26.81 3.98 -11.71
CA SER A 76 -27.93 3.57 -10.86
C SER A 76 -28.99 4.67 -10.63
N LEU A 77 -28.72 5.91 -10.99
CA LEU A 77 -29.57 7.08 -10.76
C LEU A 77 -30.13 7.68 -12.07
N LEU A 78 -29.40 7.55 -13.18
CA LEU A 78 -29.79 8.10 -14.48
C LEU A 78 -29.66 7.05 -15.61
N PRO A 79 -30.68 6.91 -16.48
CA PRO A 79 -30.64 5.98 -17.60
C PRO A 79 -29.62 6.41 -18.67
N ALA A 80 -29.13 5.44 -19.45
CA ALA A 80 -28.27 5.70 -20.58
C ALA A 80 -28.96 6.57 -21.64
N GLY A 81 -28.23 7.50 -22.26
CA GLY A 81 -28.82 8.47 -23.19
C GLY A 81 -27.82 9.51 -23.73
N PRO A 82 -28.29 10.46 -24.56
CA PRO A 82 -27.45 11.55 -25.05
C PRO A 82 -27.12 12.54 -23.92
N ALA A 83 -25.94 13.14 -23.97
CA ALA A 83 -25.43 14.09 -22.98
C ALA A 83 -24.54 15.16 -23.64
N VAL A 84 -24.23 16.22 -22.90
CA VAL A 84 -23.36 17.32 -23.35
C VAL A 84 -22.23 17.57 -22.35
N ARG A 85 -20.98 17.40 -22.78
CA ARG A 85 -19.80 17.79 -22.01
C ARG A 85 -19.43 19.24 -22.33
N LEU A 86 -19.54 20.11 -21.33
CA LEU A 86 -19.06 21.49 -21.37
C LEU A 86 -17.59 21.56 -20.93
N SER A 87 -16.84 22.51 -21.48
CA SER A 87 -15.48 22.83 -21.07
C SER A 87 -15.17 24.30 -21.31
N TRP A 88 -14.70 25.01 -20.29
CA TRP A 88 -14.44 26.45 -20.32
C TRP A 88 -13.07 26.82 -19.77
N THR A 89 -12.52 27.94 -20.24
CA THR A 89 -11.26 28.48 -19.71
C THR A 89 -11.48 29.06 -18.30
N ASN A 90 -10.47 29.01 -17.44
CA ASN A 90 -10.58 29.60 -16.10
C ASN A 90 -10.80 31.13 -16.14
N SER A 91 -11.78 31.62 -15.39
CA SER A 91 -12.07 33.03 -15.17
C SER A 91 -11.27 33.55 -13.96
N VAL A 92 -10.30 34.44 -14.21
CA VAL A 92 -9.47 35.01 -13.14
C VAL A 92 -10.35 35.81 -12.18
N GLY A 93 -10.25 35.49 -10.88
CA GLY A 93 -11.07 36.10 -9.82
C GLY A 93 -12.42 35.42 -9.58
N ALA A 94 -12.79 34.37 -10.32
CA ALA A 94 -13.94 33.54 -9.97
C ALA A 94 -13.71 32.83 -8.62
N ALA A 95 -14.76 32.76 -7.80
CA ALA A 95 -14.86 31.88 -6.65
C ALA A 95 -15.74 30.64 -6.96
N GLN A 96 -16.72 30.79 -7.85
CA GLN A 96 -17.65 29.73 -8.26
C GLN A 96 -18.09 29.90 -9.73
N TYR A 97 -18.68 28.85 -10.30
CA TYR A 97 -19.38 28.87 -11.58
C TYR A 97 -20.82 28.33 -11.47
N ASP A 98 -21.73 28.95 -12.24
CA ASP A 98 -23.08 28.45 -12.52
C ASP A 98 -23.21 28.05 -14.00
N VAL A 99 -23.85 26.92 -14.29
CA VAL A 99 -24.13 26.45 -15.65
C VAL A 99 -25.60 26.65 -15.97
N TYR A 100 -25.87 27.40 -17.04
CA TYR A 100 -27.21 27.65 -17.57
C TYR A 100 -27.40 26.94 -18.90
N ARG A 101 -28.57 26.32 -19.08
CA ARG A 101 -29.06 25.70 -20.32
C ARG A 101 -30.39 26.35 -20.70
N ASN A 102 -30.46 26.92 -21.90
CA ASN A 102 -31.63 27.67 -22.39
C ASN A 102 -32.10 28.76 -21.39
N GLY A 103 -31.15 29.39 -20.67
CA GLY A 103 -31.43 30.39 -19.63
C GLY A 103 -31.78 29.84 -18.24
N VAL A 104 -31.99 28.52 -18.08
CA VAL A 104 -32.29 27.87 -16.79
C VAL A 104 -31.01 27.30 -16.17
N ARG A 105 -30.77 27.53 -14.88
CA ARG A 105 -29.63 26.99 -14.14
C ARG A 105 -29.78 25.47 -13.99
N VAL A 106 -28.94 24.69 -14.66
CA VAL A 106 -28.93 23.21 -14.59
C VAL A 106 -27.94 22.67 -13.55
N GLN A 107 -26.89 23.44 -13.28
CA GLN A 107 -25.92 23.20 -12.23
C GLN A 107 -25.42 24.54 -11.71
N GLY A 108 -24.90 24.60 -10.49
CA GLY A 108 -24.14 25.76 -10.07
C GLY A 108 -23.47 25.61 -8.72
N ASP A 109 -22.91 26.72 -8.26
CA ASP A 109 -22.01 26.80 -7.11
C ASP A 109 -20.79 25.87 -7.23
N LEU A 110 -20.46 25.49 -8.48
CA LEU A 110 -19.27 24.72 -8.82
C LEU A 110 -18.02 25.50 -8.37
N PRO A 111 -17.04 24.89 -7.71
CA PRO A 111 -15.80 25.58 -7.28
C PRO A 111 -15.05 26.30 -8.41
N ALA A 112 -14.24 27.29 -8.07
CA ALA A 112 -13.38 28.02 -9.01
C ALA A 112 -12.40 27.14 -9.82
N SER A 113 -12.10 25.93 -9.34
CA SER A 113 -11.30 24.92 -10.05
C SER A 113 -12.08 24.22 -11.19
N ASN A 114 -13.40 24.20 -11.13
CA ASN A 114 -14.23 23.50 -12.12
C ASN A 114 -14.23 24.27 -13.45
N THR A 115 -13.61 23.65 -14.44
CA THR A 115 -13.54 24.12 -15.83
C THR A 115 -14.32 23.21 -16.80
N THR A 116 -15.04 22.21 -16.29
CA THR A 116 -15.86 21.28 -17.08
C THR A 116 -17.13 20.86 -16.31
N PHE A 117 -18.14 20.41 -17.05
CA PHE A 117 -19.38 19.83 -16.53
C PHE A 117 -19.96 18.89 -17.58
N VAL A 118 -20.70 17.85 -17.18
CA VAL A 118 -21.44 16.98 -18.10
C VAL A 118 -22.93 17.09 -17.77
N ASP A 119 -23.71 17.58 -18.72
CA ASP A 119 -25.16 17.63 -18.62
C ASP A 119 -25.78 16.35 -19.19
N THR A 120 -26.44 15.58 -18.33
CA THR A 120 -27.10 14.30 -18.62
C THR A 120 -28.63 14.38 -18.43
N ARG A 121 -29.16 15.48 -17.88
CA ARG A 121 -30.54 15.56 -17.36
C ARG A 121 -31.51 16.15 -18.40
N ASP A 122 -32.49 15.37 -18.86
CA ASP A 122 -33.46 15.77 -19.90
C ASP A 122 -32.85 16.22 -21.24
N ILE A 123 -31.63 15.75 -21.53
CA ILE A 123 -31.02 15.92 -22.85
C ILE A 123 -31.72 14.99 -23.84
N ARG A 124 -32.09 15.54 -24.99
CA ARG A 124 -32.78 14.83 -26.08
C ARG A 124 -31.98 14.98 -27.36
N SER A 125 -31.88 13.90 -28.11
CA SER A 125 -31.24 13.92 -29.42
C SER A 125 -31.99 14.82 -30.40
N GLY A 126 -31.26 15.47 -31.31
CA GLY A 126 -31.82 16.37 -32.32
C GLY A 126 -32.34 17.71 -31.79
N VAL A 127 -32.35 17.92 -30.46
CA VAL A 127 -32.74 19.18 -29.82
C VAL A 127 -31.50 20.05 -29.61
N THR A 128 -31.53 21.29 -30.10
CA THR A 128 -30.45 22.25 -29.86
C THR A 128 -30.59 22.89 -28.49
N TYR A 129 -29.52 22.83 -27.70
CA TYR A 129 -29.42 23.45 -26.39
C TYR A 129 -28.37 24.58 -26.42
N PHE A 130 -28.69 25.69 -25.76
CA PHE A 130 -27.82 26.87 -25.64
C PHE A 130 -27.27 26.93 -24.22
N TYR A 131 -25.95 26.84 -24.08
CA TYR A 131 -25.27 26.89 -22.79
C TYR A 131 -24.56 28.23 -22.57
N VAL A 132 -24.60 28.71 -21.32
CA VAL A 132 -23.80 29.83 -20.82
C VAL A 132 -23.27 29.41 -19.44
N VAL A 133 -22.01 29.68 -19.16
CA VAL A 133 -21.46 29.54 -17.81
C VAL A 133 -21.26 30.93 -17.21
N LYS A 134 -21.60 31.12 -15.94
CA LYS A 134 -21.43 32.36 -15.20
C LYS A 134 -20.42 32.16 -14.08
N ALA A 135 -19.26 32.81 -14.19
CA ALA A 135 -18.32 32.96 -13.10
C ALA A 135 -18.89 33.95 -12.07
N LYS A 136 -18.72 33.67 -10.77
CA LYS A 136 -19.21 34.48 -9.65
C LYS A 136 -18.12 34.65 -8.59
N ASN A 137 -18.13 35.78 -7.90
CA ASN A 137 -17.47 35.98 -6.61
C ASN A 137 -18.31 36.92 -5.72
N THR A 138 -17.76 37.34 -4.58
CA THR A 138 -18.43 38.23 -3.61
C THR A 138 -18.64 39.67 -4.09
N VAL A 139 -18.04 40.06 -5.23
CA VAL A 139 -18.07 41.43 -5.79
C VAL A 139 -18.87 41.50 -7.10
N GLY A 140 -18.97 40.41 -7.86
CA GLY A 140 -19.78 40.38 -9.07
C GLY A 140 -19.74 39.05 -9.82
N ALA A 141 -20.20 39.10 -11.07
CA ALA A 141 -20.26 37.93 -11.95
C ALA A 141 -19.95 38.31 -13.39
N ALA A 142 -19.42 37.36 -14.16
CA ALA A 142 -19.18 37.47 -15.59
C ALA A 142 -19.71 36.21 -16.31
N GLU A 143 -20.15 36.36 -17.55
CA GLU A 143 -20.65 35.25 -18.37
C GLU A 143 -19.63 34.87 -19.44
N SER A 144 -19.62 33.58 -19.79
CA SER A 144 -18.93 33.08 -20.98
C SER A 144 -19.62 33.55 -22.26
N ASN A 145 -19.01 33.29 -23.42
CA ASN A 145 -19.81 33.21 -24.64
C ASN A 145 -20.94 32.17 -24.47
N ALA A 146 -22.07 32.39 -25.14
CA ALA A 146 -23.04 31.34 -25.36
C ALA A 146 -22.45 30.27 -26.30
N TYR A 147 -22.84 29.01 -26.12
CA TYR A 147 -22.49 27.91 -27.00
C TYR A 147 -23.74 27.07 -27.33
N ALA A 148 -24.07 26.94 -28.61
CA ALA A 148 -25.21 26.16 -29.09
C ALA A 148 -24.75 24.77 -29.54
N ILE A 149 -25.45 23.71 -29.13
CA ILE A 149 -25.10 22.33 -29.51
C ILE A 149 -26.32 21.43 -29.63
N THR A 150 -26.30 20.51 -30.60
CA THR A 150 -27.37 19.56 -30.91
C THR A 150 -26.84 18.13 -30.76
N PRO A 151 -27.25 17.36 -29.74
CA PRO A 151 -26.76 15.99 -29.54
C PRO A 151 -27.25 15.01 -30.61
N SER A 152 -26.41 14.02 -30.95
CA SER A 152 -26.65 13.04 -32.02
C SER A 152 -27.56 11.87 -31.61
N THR A 153 -27.96 11.02 -32.55
CA THR A 153 -29.12 10.10 -32.51
C THR A 153 -28.84 8.66 -32.07
N GLU A 154 -27.62 8.30 -31.67
CA GLU A 154 -27.17 6.89 -31.71
C GLU A 154 -27.03 6.17 -30.35
N CYS A 155 -27.56 6.74 -29.26
CA CYS A 155 -27.52 6.11 -27.93
C CYS A 155 -28.73 5.15 -27.73
N SER A 156 -28.64 3.89 -28.20
CA SER A 156 -29.68 2.88 -28.01
C SER A 156 -29.13 1.45 -27.88
N SER A 157 -29.90 0.56 -27.24
CA SER A 157 -29.60 -0.89 -27.23
C SER A 157 -29.64 -1.52 -28.64
N PRO A 158 -29.12 -2.75 -28.83
CA PRO A 158 -29.08 -3.40 -30.15
C PRO A 158 -30.49 -3.66 -30.70
N GLY A 159 -30.67 -3.52 -32.01
CA GLY A 159 -31.92 -3.86 -32.71
C GLY A 159 -32.27 -5.35 -32.73
N SER A 160 -33.41 -5.68 -33.34
CA SER A 160 -33.91 -7.05 -33.47
C SER A 160 -33.00 -7.94 -34.32
N ILE A 161 -32.77 -9.17 -33.87
CA ILE A 161 -31.95 -10.18 -34.57
C ILE A 161 -32.84 -11.34 -34.99
N THR A 162 -32.81 -11.72 -36.27
CA THR A 162 -33.41 -12.96 -36.77
C THR A 162 -32.30 -13.95 -37.06
N LEU A 163 -32.37 -15.15 -36.47
CA LEU A 163 -31.41 -16.25 -36.63
C LEU A 163 -32.00 -17.34 -37.54
N SER A 164 -31.21 -17.78 -38.51
CA SER A 164 -31.44 -18.95 -39.34
C SER A 164 -30.18 -19.84 -39.38
N GLY A 165 -30.32 -21.05 -39.90
CA GLY A 165 -29.18 -21.95 -40.09
C GLY A 165 -29.56 -23.30 -40.65
N SER A 166 -28.54 -24.08 -41.02
CA SER A 166 -28.67 -25.42 -41.60
C SER A 166 -27.53 -26.32 -41.14
N ALA A 167 -27.75 -27.64 -41.18
CA ALA A 167 -26.65 -28.59 -41.10
C ALA A 167 -25.98 -28.74 -42.47
N SER A 168 -24.65 -28.87 -42.46
CA SER A 168 -23.80 -29.09 -43.63
C SER A 168 -22.77 -30.18 -43.33
N CYS A 169 -22.12 -30.69 -44.37
CA CYS A 169 -20.95 -31.56 -44.24
C CYS A 169 -19.70 -30.75 -44.60
N GLY A 170 -18.67 -30.81 -43.75
CA GLY A 170 -17.32 -30.39 -44.11
C GLY A 170 -16.60 -31.49 -44.89
N SER A 171 -15.26 -31.56 -44.75
CA SER A 171 -14.46 -32.70 -45.20
C SER A 171 -14.77 -33.93 -44.33
N SER A 172 -15.83 -34.66 -44.69
CA SER A 172 -16.44 -35.84 -44.04
C SER A 172 -16.98 -35.71 -42.60
N SER A 173 -16.84 -34.56 -41.94
CA SER A 173 -17.41 -34.31 -40.60
C SER A 173 -18.67 -33.43 -40.64
N PRO A 174 -19.65 -33.63 -39.73
CA PRO A 174 -20.83 -32.77 -39.61
C PRO A 174 -20.48 -31.35 -39.14
N ARG A 175 -21.25 -30.38 -39.64
CA ARG A 175 -21.13 -28.94 -39.34
C ARG A 175 -22.54 -28.33 -39.28
N ILE A 176 -22.72 -27.25 -38.53
CA ILE A 176 -23.92 -26.43 -38.53
C ILE A 176 -23.51 -25.00 -38.87
N ASP A 177 -24.14 -24.44 -39.89
CA ASP A 177 -23.94 -23.07 -40.34
C ASP A 177 -25.11 -22.20 -39.86
N LEU A 178 -24.78 -21.15 -39.13
CA LEU A 178 -25.72 -20.15 -38.63
C LEU A 178 -25.54 -18.85 -39.41
N THR A 179 -26.64 -18.14 -39.64
CA THR A 179 -26.66 -16.80 -40.24
C THR A 179 -27.69 -15.96 -39.51
N TRP A 180 -27.41 -14.69 -39.24
CA TRP A 180 -28.36 -13.78 -38.62
C TRP A 180 -28.35 -12.39 -39.25
N THR A 181 -29.47 -11.67 -39.09
CA THR A 181 -29.58 -10.27 -39.54
C THR A 181 -28.70 -9.38 -38.68
N ALA A 182 -27.92 -8.49 -39.31
CA ALA A 182 -27.18 -7.46 -38.59
C ALA A 182 -28.15 -6.53 -37.84
N SER A 183 -27.90 -6.35 -36.55
CA SER A 183 -28.63 -5.44 -35.66
C SER A 183 -27.90 -4.09 -35.58
N PRO A 184 -28.58 -2.95 -35.79
CA PRO A 184 -27.99 -1.62 -35.60
C PRO A 184 -27.44 -1.41 -34.18
N SER A 185 -26.43 -0.54 -34.07
CA SER A 185 -25.75 -0.15 -32.82
C SER A 185 -25.11 -1.28 -32.00
N THR A 186 -25.13 -2.53 -32.46
CA THR A 186 -24.44 -3.65 -31.82
C THR A 186 -22.93 -3.39 -31.72
N ALA A 187 -22.30 -3.76 -30.61
CA ALA A 187 -20.84 -3.73 -30.43
C ALA A 187 -20.23 -5.14 -30.57
N GLU A 188 -20.91 -6.19 -30.09
CA GLU A 188 -20.53 -7.59 -30.33
C GLU A 188 -21.74 -8.54 -30.43
N TYR A 189 -21.54 -9.72 -31.02
CA TYR A 189 -22.47 -10.86 -30.92
C TYR A 189 -21.89 -12.02 -30.10
N GLN A 190 -22.80 -12.76 -29.46
CA GLN A 190 -22.54 -13.97 -28.69
C GLN A 190 -23.45 -15.10 -29.19
N VAL A 191 -22.89 -16.27 -29.48
CA VAL A 191 -23.60 -17.45 -30.01
C VAL A 191 -23.68 -18.52 -28.95
N TYR A 192 -24.89 -19.05 -28.72
CA TYR A 192 -25.18 -20.09 -27.72
C TYR A 192 -25.75 -21.35 -28.37
N ARG A 193 -25.42 -22.52 -27.82
CA ARG A 193 -25.96 -23.85 -28.17
C ARG A 193 -26.46 -24.54 -26.90
N ASN A 194 -27.76 -24.84 -26.85
CA ASN A 194 -28.47 -25.37 -25.67
C ASN A 194 -28.20 -24.53 -24.41
N GLY A 195 -28.21 -23.20 -24.54
CA GLY A 195 -27.93 -22.25 -23.45
C GLY A 195 -26.44 -22.05 -23.11
N VAL A 196 -25.53 -22.88 -23.64
CA VAL A 196 -24.08 -22.78 -23.39
C VAL A 196 -23.40 -21.96 -24.50
N LEU A 197 -22.56 -21.00 -24.12
CA LEU A 197 -21.80 -20.16 -25.05
C LEU A 197 -20.89 -21.02 -25.96
N ARG A 198 -20.83 -20.68 -27.25
CA ARG A 198 -19.95 -21.29 -28.27
C ARG A 198 -18.99 -20.29 -28.91
N ALA A 199 -19.39 -19.03 -29.02
CA ALA A 199 -18.52 -17.91 -29.34
C ALA A 199 -19.01 -16.66 -28.62
N GLY A 200 -18.11 -15.91 -27.98
CA GLY A 200 -18.38 -14.56 -27.47
C GLY A 200 -17.56 -13.53 -28.25
N SER A 201 -17.87 -12.24 -28.08
CA SER A 201 -17.13 -11.13 -28.68
C SER A 201 -16.89 -11.24 -30.20
N LEU A 202 -17.88 -11.77 -30.93
CA LEU A 202 -17.88 -11.69 -32.40
C LEU A 202 -18.09 -10.23 -32.81
N ALA A 203 -17.36 -9.76 -33.81
CA ALA A 203 -17.44 -8.38 -34.29
C ALA A 203 -18.88 -7.99 -34.71
N PRO A 204 -19.27 -6.70 -34.65
CA PRO A 204 -20.64 -6.29 -34.95
C PRO A 204 -21.00 -6.38 -36.44
N THR A 205 -20.00 -6.62 -37.29
CA THR A 205 -20.13 -6.98 -38.70
C THR A 205 -20.25 -8.50 -38.94
N THR A 206 -20.01 -9.33 -37.93
CA THR A 206 -20.16 -10.79 -38.03
C THR A 206 -21.64 -11.17 -38.00
N THR A 207 -22.13 -11.72 -39.11
CA THR A 207 -23.50 -12.19 -39.29
C THR A 207 -23.60 -13.70 -39.52
N THR A 208 -22.48 -14.43 -39.39
CA THR A 208 -22.39 -15.88 -39.59
C THR A 208 -21.50 -16.54 -38.55
N PHE A 209 -21.80 -17.81 -38.24
CA PHE A 209 -20.97 -18.67 -37.39
C PHE A 209 -21.11 -20.12 -37.85
N SER A 210 -20.03 -20.89 -37.76
CA SER A 210 -20.03 -22.31 -38.10
C SER A 210 -19.60 -23.13 -36.89
N ASP A 211 -20.51 -23.99 -36.42
CA ASP A 211 -20.24 -24.95 -35.36
C ASP A 211 -19.86 -26.30 -35.96
N SER A 212 -18.72 -26.84 -35.57
CA SER A 212 -18.29 -28.22 -35.87
C SER A 212 -17.84 -28.96 -34.61
N LEU A 213 -18.02 -28.37 -33.43
CA LEU A 213 -17.39 -28.83 -32.20
C LEU A 213 -18.30 -29.82 -31.44
N ALA A 214 -17.92 -31.10 -31.47
CA ALA A 214 -18.63 -32.18 -30.81
C ALA A 214 -20.13 -32.24 -31.18
N LEU A 215 -20.41 -32.15 -32.48
CA LEU A 215 -21.73 -32.44 -33.05
C LEU A 215 -21.89 -33.95 -33.24
N VAL A 216 -23.00 -34.50 -32.75
CA VAL A 216 -23.36 -35.91 -32.93
C VAL A 216 -24.29 -36.04 -34.14
N PRO A 217 -24.00 -36.91 -35.14
CA PRO A 217 -24.90 -37.14 -36.28
C PRO A 217 -26.33 -37.50 -35.85
N GLY A 218 -27.34 -36.90 -36.49
CA GLY A 218 -28.76 -37.07 -36.15
C GLY A 218 -29.24 -36.38 -34.87
N GLN A 219 -28.35 -35.84 -34.02
CA GLN A 219 -28.74 -35.11 -32.82
C GLN A 219 -29.33 -33.73 -33.17
N THR A 220 -30.33 -33.27 -32.40
CA THR A 220 -30.85 -31.90 -32.49
C THR A 220 -30.16 -30.99 -31.46
N TYR A 221 -29.77 -29.78 -31.88
CA TYR A 221 -29.26 -28.72 -31.01
C TYR A 221 -30.06 -27.42 -31.24
N SER A 222 -30.30 -26.65 -30.18
CA SER A 222 -31.00 -25.36 -30.23
C SER A 222 -29.99 -24.21 -30.11
N TYR A 223 -30.03 -23.28 -31.06
CA TYR A 223 -29.13 -22.14 -31.13
C TYR A 223 -29.83 -20.81 -30.85
N LEU A 224 -29.08 -19.86 -30.28
CA LEU A 224 -29.48 -18.47 -30.03
C LEU A 224 -28.29 -17.54 -30.32
N VAL A 225 -28.58 -16.33 -30.81
CA VAL A 225 -27.62 -15.24 -30.93
C VAL A 225 -28.06 -14.08 -30.05
N ARG A 226 -27.09 -13.46 -29.35
CA ARG A 226 -27.29 -12.25 -28.54
C ARG A 226 -26.42 -11.14 -29.10
N GLY A 227 -27.01 -10.01 -29.47
CA GLY A 227 -26.29 -8.77 -29.72
C GLY A 227 -26.11 -8.01 -28.41
N VAL A 228 -24.95 -7.40 -28.21
CA VAL A 228 -24.57 -6.65 -27.01
C VAL A 228 -23.98 -5.30 -27.43
N ASN A 229 -24.29 -4.23 -26.69
CA ASN A 229 -23.55 -2.97 -26.75
C ASN A 229 -23.51 -2.29 -25.37
N ALA A 230 -22.91 -1.10 -25.29
CA ALA A 230 -22.82 -0.32 -24.04
C ALA A 230 -24.17 0.17 -23.48
N PHE A 231 -25.28 -0.10 -24.16
CA PHE A 231 -26.63 0.33 -23.82
C PHE A 231 -27.62 -0.83 -23.61
N GLY A 232 -27.19 -2.09 -23.72
CA GLY A 232 -28.02 -3.27 -23.45
C GLY A 232 -27.76 -4.46 -24.37
N THR A 233 -28.69 -5.44 -24.37
CA THR A 233 -28.57 -6.67 -25.17
C THR A 233 -29.90 -7.11 -25.76
N THR A 234 -29.89 -7.63 -26.98
CA THR A 234 -31.07 -8.18 -27.68
C THR A 234 -30.80 -9.62 -28.13
N LEU A 235 -31.81 -10.49 -28.02
CA LEU A 235 -31.75 -11.90 -28.38
C LEU A 235 -32.44 -12.19 -29.72
N SER A 236 -31.99 -13.23 -30.41
CA SER A 236 -32.66 -13.78 -31.58
C SER A 236 -33.83 -14.70 -31.22
N ASN A 237 -34.60 -15.10 -32.23
CA ASN A 237 -35.39 -16.33 -32.13
C ASN A 237 -34.48 -17.54 -31.81
N PRO A 238 -34.98 -18.54 -31.05
CA PRO A 238 -34.31 -19.83 -30.94
C PRO A 238 -34.42 -20.60 -32.27
N MET A 239 -33.39 -21.36 -32.61
CA MET A 239 -33.32 -22.13 -33.86
C MET A 239 -32.87 -23.58 -33.59
N PRO A 240 -33.78 -24.57 -33.61
CA PRO A 240 -33.42 -25.98 -33.52
C PRO A 240 -32.93 -26.50 -34.88
N ILE A 241 -31.78 -27.18 -34.90
CA ILE A 241 -31.15 -27.76 -36.09
C ILE A 241 -30.76 -29.20 -35.81
N VAL A 242 -31.09 -30.11 -36.73
CA VAL A 242 -30.71 -31.53 -36.70
C VAL A 242 -29.41 -31.72 -37.48
N VAL A 243 -28.43 -32.40 -36.90
CA VAL A 243 -27.12 -32.66 -37.54
C VAL A 243 -27.27 -33.71 -38.66
N SER A 244 -26.62 -33.46 -39.81
CA SER A 244 -26.61 -34.40 -40.96
C SER A 244 -26.09 -35.80 -40.56
N PRO A 245 -26.74 -36.89 -40.97
CA PRO A 245 -26.28 -38.25 -40.66
C PRO A 245 -25.13 -38.73 -41.57
N ASP A 246 -25.17 -38.38 -42.86
CA ASP A 246 -24.30 -38.96 -43.89
C ASP A 246 -23.45 -37.87 -44.58
N CYS A 247 -22.12 -38.03 -44.60
CA CYS A 247 -21.17 -37.05 -45.14
C CYS A 247 -20.11 -37.65 -46.10
N THR A 248 -20.46 -38.68 -46.89
CA THR A 248 -19.48 -39.45 -47.69
C THR A 248 -19.91 -39.76 -49.15
N SER A 249 -19.54 -38.92 -50.13
CA SER A 249 -19.30 -39.31 -51.56
C SER A 249 -18.73 -38.14 -52.41
N GLN A 250 -18.31 -38.44 -53.66
CA GLN A 250 -17.73 -37.56 -54.71
C GLN A 250 -16.29 -37.05 -54.45
N GLY A 251 -15.39 -36.86 -55.43
CA GLY A 251 -15.41 -37.15 -56.88
C GLY A 251 -14.02 -36.82 -57.53
N GLN A 252 -13.61 -37.49 -58.62
CA GLN A 252 -12.20 -37.55 -59.08
C GLN A 252 -11.65 -36.36 -59.92
N SER A 253 -10.33 -36.17 -59.79
CA SER A 253 -9.31 -35.65 -60.71
C SER A 253 -9.67 -34.70 -61.88
N ALA A 254 -9.08 -33.50 -61.82
CA ALA A 254 -8.61 -32.73 -62.98
C ALA A 254 -7.10 -32.41 -62.80
N SER A 255 -6.45 -31.75 -63.76
CA SER A 255 -5.06 -31.24 -63.63
C SER A 255 -5.00 -30.02 -62.72
N ALA A 256 -5.28 -30.22 -61.44
CA ALA A 256 -5.39 -29.20 -60.42
C ALA A 256 -4.02 -28.64 -59.99
N ALA A 257 -4.01 -27.39 -59.50
CA ALA A 257 -2.94 -26.93 -58.63
C ALA A 257 -3.12 -27.60 -57.26
N ASP A 258 -2.04 -27.87 -56.55
CA ASP A 258 -2.08 -28.36 -55.16
C ASP A 258 -1.23 -27.37 -54.36
N LEU A 259 -1.83 -26.26 -53.98
CA LEU A 259 -1.15 -25.30 -53.12
C LEU A 259 -0.98 -25.93 -51.74
N SER A 260 0.12 -25.58 -51.08
CA SER A 260 0.41 -26.01 -49.72
C SER A 260 1.16 -24.90 -49.02
N VAL A 261 0.89 -24.68 -47.74
CA VAL A 261 1.53 -23.62 -46.97
C VAL A 261 2.24 -24.17 -45.73
N THR A 262 3.48 -23.72 -45.54
CA THR A 262 4.21 -23.86 -44.28
C THR A 262 4.43 -22.48 -43.68
N GLY A 263 4.40 -22.36 -42.36
CA GLY A 263 4.47 -21.07 -41.68
C GLY A 263 4.86 -21.23 -40.22
N THR A 264 5.91 -20.55 -39.80
CA THR A 264 6.45 -20.60 -38.43
C THR A 264 7.01 -19.24 -38.04
N PHE A 265 6.82 -18.86 -36.78
CA PHE A 265 7.64 -17.80 -36.19
C PHE A 265 9.11 -18.26 -36.15
N GLU A 266 10.07 -17.35 -36.29
CA GLU A 266 11.49 -17.70 -36.33
C GLU A 266 12.00 -18.32 -35.02
N THR A 267 11.33 -18.05 -33.90
CA THR A 267 11.55 -18.72 -32.62
C THR A 267 10.23 -19.18 -32.00
N ALA A 268 10.22 -20.37 -31.39
CA ALA A 268 9.05 -20.91 -30.69
C ALA A 268 8.78 -20.22 -29.33
N LYS A 269 9.74 -19.43 -28.85
CA LYS A 269 9.64 -18.51 -27.71
C LYS A 269 10.01 -17.12 -28.19
N ILE A 270 9.19 -16.13 -27.88
CA ILE A 270 9.33 -14.73 -28.33
C ILE A 270 9.19 -13.78 -27.14
N GLU A 271 9.92 -12.66 -27.14
CA GLU A 271 9.86 -11.69 -26.04
C GLU A 271 8.68 -10.73 -26.21
N GLN A 272 8.02 -10.38 -25.10
CA GLN A 272 7.02 -9.29 -25.10
C GLN A 272 7.68 -7.96 -25.49
N ASN A 273 6.94 -7.13 -26.23
CA ASN A 273 7.35 -5.83 -26.78
C ASN A 273 8.53 -5.89 -27.75
N SER A 274 8.74 -7.04 -28.41
CA SER A 274 9.76 -7.24 -29.43
C SER A 274 9.18 -7.20 -30.87
N LEU A 275 10.05 -6.94 -31.85
CA LEU A 275 9.78 -7.25 -33.24
C LEU A 275 10.08 -8.74 -33.50
N ILE A 276 9.06 -9.48 -33.91
CA ILE A 276 9.14 -10.88 -34.30
C ILE A 276 8.97 -11.02 -35.81
N ALA A 277 9.43 -12.14 -36.36
CA ALA A 277 9.22 -12.50 -37.76
C ALA A 277 8.45 -13.82 -37.88
N LEU A 278 7.43 -13.80 -38.74
CA LEU A 278 6.70 -14.94 -39.23
C LEU A 278 7.18 -15.23 -40.66
N THR A 279 7.92 -16.33 -40.84
CA THR A 279 8.34 -16.80 -42.16
C THR A 279 7.38 -17.88 -42.64
N MET A 280 6.94 -17.78 -43.90
CA MET A 280 6.08 -18.77 -44.56
C MET A 280 6.59 -19.11 -45.96
N THR A 281 6.21 -20.27 -46.47
CA THR A 281 6.39 -20.65 -47.87
C THR A 281 5.09 -21.23 -48.41
N VAL A 282 4.63 -20.72 -49.55
CA VAL A 282 3.55 -21.33 -50.34
C VAL A 282 4.19 -22.07 -51.51
N THR A 283 3.86 -23.35 -51.66
CA THR A 283 4.39 -24.24 -52.72
C THR A 283 3.22 -24.84 -53.49
N ASN A 284 3.25 -24.72 -54.83
CA ASN A 284 2.35 -25.48 -55.71
C ASN A 284 2.99 -26.84 -56.02
N ARG A 285 2.44 -27.91 -55.45
CA ARG A 285 2.88 -29.31 -55.65
C ARG A 285 2.14 -29.99 -56.81
N GLY A 286 1.07 -29.37 -57.31
CA GLY A 286 0.19 -29.95 -58.32
C GLY A 286 0.72 -29.76 -59.74
N PRO A 287 0.25 -30.56 -60.71
CA PRO A 287 0.59 -30.39 -62.13
C PRO A 287 -0.11 -29.18 -62.78
N GLY A 288 -1.15 -28.62 -62.16
CA GLY A 288 -1.85 -27.42 -62.62
C GLY A 288 -1.24 -26.11 -62.11
N ILE A 289 -1.50 -25.01 -62.83
CA ILE A 289 -0.99 -23.67 -62.52
C ILE A 289 -1.89 -22.98 -61.48
N ALA A 290 -1.33 -22.53 -60.35
CA ALA A 290 -2.07 -21.79 -59.33
C ALA A 290 -2.14 -20.29 -59.69
N ARG A 291 -3.21 -19.86 -60.36
CA ARG A 291 -3.43 -18.46 -60.77
C ARG A 291 -4.09 -17.64 -59.68
N ASP A 292 -3.83 -16.34 -59.68
CA ASP A 292 -4.43 -15.36 -58.75
C ASP A 292 -4.27 -15.77 -57.27
N SER A 293 -3.11 -16.35 -56.96
CA SER A 293 -2.80 -16.91 -55.65
C SER A 293 -2.74 -15.79 -54.59
N LEU A 294 -3.32 -16.04 -53.44
CA LEU A 294 -3.48 -15.10 -52.33
C LEU A 294 -3.13 -15.78 -51.02
N VAL A 295 -2.32 -15.11 -50.18
CA VAL A 295 -2.14 -15.49 -48.78
C VAL A 295 -2.91 -14.54 -47.86
N THR A 296 -3.60 -15.11 -46.88
CA THR A 296 -4.34 -14.39 -45.85
C THR A 296 -3.75 -14.75 -44.48
N ILE A 297 -3.37 -13.74 -43.70
CA ILE A 297 -2.81 -13.87 -42.36
C ILE A 297 -3.64 -13.02 -41.39
N PRO A 298 -4.50 -13.63 -40.55
CA PRO A 298 -5.06 -12.93 -39.39
C PRO A 298 -3.93 -12.41 -38.50
N CYS A 299 -4.03 -11.18 -37.98
CA CYS A 299 -3.05 -10.71 -37.01
C CYS A 299 -3.21 -11.51 -35.71
N PRO A 300 -2.15 -12.09 -35.11
CA PRO A 300 -2.26 -12.75 -33.82
C PRO A 300 -2.81 -11.79 -32.77
N MET A 301 -3.70 -12.27 -31.89
CA MET A 301 -4.21 -11.45 -30.79
C MET A 301 -3.04 -11.04 -29.88
N GLY A 302 -2.87 -9.74 -29.67
CA GLY A 302 -1.72 -9.19 -28.95
C GLY A 302 -0.43 -9.09 -29.79
N ALA A 303 -0.56 -9.05 -31.12
CA ALA A 303 0.48 -8.56 -32.02
C ALA A 303 -0.11 -7.58 -33.05
N ALA A 304 0.76 -6.83 -33.73
CA ALA A 304 0.39 -5.93 -34.83
C ALA A 304 1.43 -6.00 -35.95
N PHE A 305 1.01 -6.04 -37.21
CA PHE A 305 1.95 -6.04 -38.34
C PHE A 305 2.79 -4.74 -38.38
N ARG A 306 3.98 -4.83 -38.98
CA ARG A 306 4.93 -3.71 -39.12
C ARG A 306 5.51 -3.62 -40.53
N SER A 307 5.86 -4.77 -41.11
CA SER A 307 6.25 -4.89 -42.51
C SER A 307 5.98 -6.30 -43.03
N VAL A 308 5.99 -6.45 -44.35
CA VAL A 308 5.97 -7.75 -45.03
C VAL A 308 6.72 -7.65 -46.35
N VAL A 309 7.43 -8.73 -46.70
CA VAL A 309 8.09 -8.92 -48.00
C VAL A 309 7.85 -10.33 -48.52
N SER A 310 7.87 -10.49 -49.84
CA SER A 310 7.74 -11.79 -50.51
C SER A 310 8.73 -11.93 -51.68
N THR A 311 9.08 -13.16 -52.04
CA THR A 311 9.91 -13.43 -53.22
C THR A 311 9.19 -13.23 -54.56
N SER A 312 7.88 -12.94 -54.56
CA SER A 312 7.13 -12.46 -55.73
C SER A 312 7.17 -10.93 -55.91
N GLY A 313 7.89 -10.21 -55.04
CA GLY A 313 8.08 -8.76 -55.13
C GLY A 313 7.01 -7.92 -54.44
N TYR A 314 6.01 -8.53 -53.79
CA TYR A 314 5.11 -7.78 -52.89
C TYR A 314 5.87 -7.35 -51.64
N ALA A 315 5.82 -6.06 -51.32
CA ALA A 315 6.39 -5.46 -50.12
C ALA A 315 5.47 -4.35 -49.58
N ALA A 316 5.31 -4.28 -48.27
CA ALA A 316 4.57 -3.21 -47.59
C ALA A 316 5.11 -2.97 -46.17
N SER A 317 5.06 -1.72 -45.69
CA SER A 317 5.50 -1.32 -44.35
C SER A 317 4.76 -0.06 -43.87
N GLY A 318 4.76 0.18 -42.55
CA GLY A 318 4.21 1.40 -41.94
C GLY A 318 3.00 1.19 -41.04
N GLU A 319 2.50 2.28 -40.45
CA GLU A 319 1.50 2.27 -39.37
C GLU A 319 0.14 1.71 -39.80
N SER A 320 -0.25 1.86 -41.07
CA SER A 320 -1.51 1.33 -41.61
C SER A 320 -1.61 -0.20 -41.56
N LEU A 321 -0.49 -0.91 -41.67
CA LEU A 321 -0.43 -2.35 -41.41
C LEU A 321 -0.63 -2.68 -39.93
N GLY A 322 -0.16 -1.81 -39.03
CA GLY A 322 -0.35 -1.97 -37.59
C GLY A 322 -1.81 -1.92 -37.14
N ALA A 323 -2.67 -1.23 -37.91
CA ALA A 323 -4.12 -1.22 -37.70
C ALA A 323 -4.88 -2.34 -38.45
N THR A 324 -4.18 -3.18 -39.24
CA THR A 324 -4.82 -4.18 -40.10
C THR A 324 -5.01 -5.51 -39.38
N SER A 325 -6.26 -5.88 -39.09
CA SER A 325 -6.63 -7.13 -38.40
C SER A 325 -6.38 -8.40 -39.21
N THR A 326 -6.25 -8.32 -40.54
CA THR A 326 -5.92 -9.46 -41.41
C THR A 326 -5.17 -8.97 -42.65
N LEU A 327 -3.91 -9.37 -42.77
CA LEU A 327 -3.05 -9.06 -43.91
C LEU A 327 -3.40 -9.97 -45.10
N ARG A 328 -3.52 -9.38 -46.30
CA ARG A 328 -3.80 -10.09 -47.55
C ARG A 328 -2.71 -9.79 -48.57
N ILE A 329 -2.02 -10.83 -49.04
CA ILE A 329 -0.79 -10.76 -49.84
C ILE A 329 -1.06 -11.41 -51.20
N PRO A 330 -1.26 -10.64 -52.29
CA PRO A 330 -1.34 -11.22 -53.62
C PRO A 330 0.03 -11.78 -54.03
N LEU A 331 0.05 -13.06 -54.37
CA LEU A 331 1.23 -13.79 -54.83
C LEU A 331 1.30 -13.90 -56.36
N GLY A 332 0.16 -13.79 -57.04
CA GLY A 332 0.06 -13.92 -58.50
C GLY A 332 0.03 -15.38 -58.95
N THR A 333 0.75 -15.70 -60.01
CA THR A 333 0.80 -17.06 -60.57
C THR A 333 1.93 -17.88 -59.95
N ILE A 334 1.61 -19.08 -59.45
CA ILE A 334 2.60 -20.07 -59.00
C ILE A 334 2.55 -21.27 -59.95
N GLU A 335 3.58 -21.40 -60.78
CA GLU A 335 3.76 -22.52 -61.70
C GLU A 335 3.93 -23.86 -60.96
N PRO A 336 3.69 -25.03 -61.61
CA PRO A 336 3.91 -26.35 -61.03
C PRO A 336 5.32 -26.53 -60.45
N GLY A 337 5.42 -26.98 -59.19
CA GLY A 337 6.67 -27.07 -58.43
C GLY A 337 7.20 -25.73 -57.90
N GLY A 338 6.60 -24.60 -58.30
CA GLY A 338 6.97 -23.26 -57.88
C GLY A 338 6.71 -23.01 -56.39
N SER A 339 7.51 -22.15 -55.77
CA SER A 339 7.36 -21.74 -54.37
C SER A 339 7.64 -20.25 -54.18
N ILE A 340 6.84 -19.60 -53.34
CA ILE A 340 7.03 -18.21 -52.93
C ILE A 340 7.24 -18.18 -51.41
N ARG A 341 8.35 -17.58 -50.97
CA ARG A 341 8.63 -17.33 -49.55
C ARG A 341 8.13 -15.94 -49.17
N ILE A 342 7.57 -15.83 -47.98
CA ILE A 342 7.04 -14.61 -47.37
C ILE A 342 7.68 -14.46 -45.99
N THR A 343 8.05 -13.25 -45.62
CA THR A 343 8.43 -12.91 -44.25
C THR A 343 7.66 -11.66 -43.82
N ALA A 344 6.82 -11.81 -42.81
CA ALA A 344 6.07 -10.73 -42.19
C ALA A 344 6.69 -10.40 -40.82
N SER A 345 6.97 -9.13 -40.56
CA SER A 345 7.36 -8.65 -39.24
C SER A 345 6.16 -8.14 -38.47
N LEU A 346 6.05 -8.54 -37.21
CA LEU A 346 5.02 -8.14 -36.27
C LEU A 346 5.68 -7.58 -35.01
N PHE A 347 5.03 -6.62 -34.36
CA PHE A 347 5.36 -6.21 -33.00
C PHE A 347 4.46 -6.98 -32.03
N ALA A 348 5.05 -7.80 -31.16
CA ALA A 348 4.33 -8.60 -30.18
C ALA A 348 4.18 -7.83 -28.87
N PHE A 349 2.95 -7.66 -28.35
CA PHE A 349 2.66 -6.94 -27.11
C PHE A 349 1.82 -7.75 -26.10
N ALA A 350 1.37 -8.95 -26.48
CA ALA A 350 0.63 -9.88 -25.63
C ALA A 350 1.37 -10.17 -24.30
N ALA A 351 0.61 -10.46 -23.25
CA ALA A 351 1.17 -10.70 -21.92
C ALA A 351 2.09 -11.94 -21.87
N PRO A 352 3.09 -12.00 -20.98
CA PRO A 352 3.93 -13.18 -20.79
C PRO A 352 3.10 -14.39 -20.38
N GLY A 353 3.49 -15.58 -20.85
CA GLY A 353 2.74 -16.83 -20.68
C GLY A 353 1.59 -17.02 -21.66
N SER A 354 1.21 -16.00 -22.43
CA SER A 354 0.32 -16.18 -23.59
C SER A 354 1.03 -16.91 -24.74
N THR A 355 0.26 -17.42 -25.69
CA THR A 355 0.79 -17.96 -26.95
C THR A 355 0.20 -17.15 -28.10
N LEU A 356 1.04 -16.50 -28.89
CA LEU A 356 0.60 -15.93 -30.16
C LEU A 356 0.27 -17.08 -31.10
N THR A 357 -0.94 -17.03 -31.68
CA THR A 357 -1.40 -17.97 -32.69
C THR A 357 -1.89 -17.21 -33.92
N THR A 358 -1.55 -17.68 -35.11
CA THR A 358 -2.22 -17.27 -36.34
C THR A 358 -2.27 -18.41 -37.34
N THR A 359 -3.40 -18.53 -38.01
CA THR A 359 -3.64 -19.51 -39.06
C THR A 359 -3.36 -18.84 -40.40
N VAL A 360 -2.19 -19.11 -40.97
CA VAL A 360 -1.83 -18.67 -42.32
C VAL A 360 -2.58 -19.54 -43.31
N THR A 361 -3.35 -18.93 -44.21
CA THR A 361 -4.11 -19.65 -45.24
C THR A 361 -3.73 -19.14 -46.63
N ALA A 362 -3.39 -20.07 -47.52
CA ALA A 362 -3.19 -19.83 -48.95
C ALA A 362 -4.45 -20.23 -49.74
N GLY A 363 -4.59 -19.69 -50.94
CA GLY A 363 -5.63 -20.07 -51.90
C GLY A 363 -5.31 -19.53 -53.30
N SER A 364 -6.02 -20.01 -54.31
CA SER A 364 -5.86 -19.58 -55.70
C SER A 364 -7.21 -19.60 -56.44
N GLY A 365 -7.26 -19.06 -57.65
CA GLY A 365 -8.41 -19.19 -58.55
C GLY A 365 -8.54 -20.58 -59.20
N ALA A 366 -7.56 -21.47 -59.02
CA ALA A 366 -7.62 -22.86 -59.49
C ALA A 366 -8.21 -23.79 -58.41
N PRO A 367 -8.99 -24.82 -58.78
CA PRO A 367 -9.39 -25.88 -57.85
C PRO A 367 -8.18 -26.58 -57.23
N ASP A 368 -8.29 -26.95 -55.97
CA ASP A 368 -7.25 -27.61 -55.18
C ASP A 368 -7.73 -29.00 -54.69
N PRO A 369 -6.92 -30.07 -54.83
CA PRO A 369 -7.34 -31.43 -54.52
C PRO A 369 -7.11 -31.84 -53.06
N THR A 370 -6.26 -31.13 -52.28
CA THR A 370 -5.98 -31.49 -50.88
C THR A 370 -6.10 -30.32 -49.88
N PRO A 371 -7.15 -29.46 -49.98
CA PRO A 371 -7.19 -28.09 -49.43
C PRO A 371 -7.09 -27.93 -47.90
N LEU A 372 -6.93 -29.02 -47.15
CA LEU A 372 -6.51 -28.99 -45.75
C LEU A 372 -5.02 -28.62 -45.60
N ASN A 373 -4.19 -28.85 -46.62
CA ASN A 373 -2.77 -28.47 -46.67
C ASN A 373 -2.55 -26.95 -46.91
N ASN A 374 -3.61 -26.23 -47.28
CA ASN A 374 -3.62 -24.81 -47.62
C ASN A 374 -3.74 -23.91 -46.38
N SER A 375 -3.74 -24.48 -45.17
CA SER A 375 -3.81 -23.75 -43.92
C SER A 375 -2.82 -24.31 -42.90
N VAL A 376 -2.09 -23.43 -42.22
CA VAL A 376 -1.10 -23.81 -41.19
C VAL A 376 -1.19 -22.89 -39.98
N LEU A 377 -1.27 -23.50 -38.79
CA LEU A 377 -1.25 -22.80 -37.52
C LEU A 377 0.20 -22.50 -37.11
N ALA A 378 0.63 -21.26 -37.26
CA ALA A 378 1.86 -20.77 -36.65
C ALA A 378 1.59 -20.41 -35.18
N SER A 379 2.43 -20.87 -34.27
CA SER A 379 2.34 -20.54 -32.85
C SER A 379 3.72 -20.30 -32.21
N ALA A 380 3.77 -19.38 -31.26
CA ALA A 380 4.94 -19.11 -30.43
C ALA A 380 4.51 -18.62 -29.03
N SER A 381 5.12 -19.15 -27.98
CA SER A 381 4.85 -18.73 -26.61
C SER A 381 5.55 -17.41 -26.30
N VAL A 382 4.82 -16.45 -25.75
CA VAL A 382 5.38 -15.17 -25.32
C VAL A 382 6.05 -15.38 -23.97
N THR A 383 7.38 -15.40 -23.99
CA THR A 383 8.18 -15.31 -22.77
C THR A 383 8.27 -13.86 -22.31
N SER A 384 8.31 -13.67 -21.00
CA SER A 384 8.77 -12.42 -20.42
C SER A 384 10.19 -12.13 -20.88
N MET A 385 10.56 -10.85 -21.02
CA MET A 385 11.94 -10.47 -21.32
C MET A 385 12.90 -11.09 -20.27
N GLY A 386 14.10 -11.49 -20.68
CA GLY A 386 15.08 -12.19 -19.82
C GLY A 386 15.49 -11.43 -18.54
N TYR A 387 15.11 -10.15 -18.47
CA TYR A 387 15.14 -9.28 -17.30
C TYR A 387 14.54 -9.89 -15.99
N ILE A 388 13.46 -10.67 -16.10
CA ILE A 388 12.57 -10.93 -14.97
C ILE A 388 13.08 -11.98 -13.98
N SER A 389 13.73 -13.05 -14.44
CA SER A 389 14.40 -14.01 -13.55
C SER A 389 15.59 -13.38 -12.80
N ALA A 390 16.29 -12.44 -13.43
CA ALA A 390 17.32 -11.66 -12.76
C ALA A 390 16.73 -10.76 -11.65
N LEU A 391 15.55 -10.18 -11.86
CA LEU A 391 14.84 -9.41 -10.83
C LEU A 391 14.35 -10.31 -9.68
N GLU A 392 13.84 -11.51 -9.94
CA GLU A 392 13.48 -12.47 -8.89
C GLU A 392 14.66 -12.82 -7.97
N ASP A 393 15.82 -13.15 -8.56
CA ASP A 393 17.02 -13.50 -7.81
C ASP A 393 17.56 -12.31 -7.01
N ARG A 394 17.49 -11.09 -7.57
CA ARG A 394 17.82 -9.83 -6.88
C ARG A 394 16.90 -9.60 -5.67
N LEU A 395 15.58 -9.66 -5.85
CA LEU A 395 14.58 -9.48 -4.79
C LEU A 395 14.76 -10.51 -3.67
N ARG A 396 14.96 -11.78 -4.03
CA ARG A 396 15.19 -12.90 -3.08
C ARG A 396 16.45 -12.68 -2.23
N ARG A 397 17.52 -12.16 -2.84
CA ARG A 397 18.78 -11.82 -2.14
C ARG A 397 18.66 -10.58 -1.24
N LEU A 398 17.94 -9.53 -1.66
CA LEU A 398 17.74 -8.36 -0.80
C LEU A 398 16.86 -8.71 0.42
N LYS A 399 15.86 -9.58 0.24
CA LYS A 399 15.01 -10.07 1.33
C LYS A 399 15.79 -10.83 2.41
N SER A 400 16.76 -11.67 2.03
CA SER A 400 17.58 -12.40 3.01
C SER A 400 18.63 -11.54 3.71
N LEU A 401 19.02 -10.39 3.14
CA LEU A 401 19.87 -9.39 3.80
C LEU A 401 19.08 -8.56 4.81
N LEU A 402 17.90 -8.05 4.43
CA LEU A 402 17.07 -7.18 5.28
C LEU A 402 16.38 -7.88 6.47
N LEU A 403 16.38 -9.23 6.47
CA LEU A 403 15.93 -10.08 7.57
C LEU A 403 17.04 -10.42 8.60
N GLN A 404 18.28 -9.99 8.38
CA GLN A 404 19.34 -10.17 9.37
C GLN A 404 19.11 -9.24 10.58
N PRO A 405 19.43 -9.67 11.81
CA PRO A 405 19.30 -8.83 12.99
C PRO A 405 20.22 -7.60 12.87
N LEU A 406 19.66 -6.41 13.13
CA LEU A 406 20.42 -5.17 13.14
C LEU A 406 21.43 -5.16 14.30
N PRO A 407 22.56 -4.42 14.20
CA PRO A 407 23.55 -4.34 15.27
C PRO A 407 22.96 -3.78 16.58
N THR A 408 22.65 -4.65 17.54
CA THR A 408 22.10 -4.27 18.85
C THR A 408 23.21 -3.91 19.84
N ILE A 409 23.20 -2.69 20.38
CA ILE A 409 24.19 -2.21 21.35
C ILE A 409 23.52 -1.56 22.57
N TYR A 410 22.41 -2.12 23.09
CA TYR A 410 21.78 -1.63 24.32
C TYR A 410 21.39 -2.71 25.33
N GLY A 411 21.72 -2.47 26.61
CA GLY A 411 21.53 -3.32 27.79
C GLY A 411 21.61 -2.47 29.09
N SER A 412 20.67 -2.68 30.01
CA SER A 412 19.87 -1.57 30.56
C SER A 412 20.55 -0.55 31.52
N ASP A 413 21.46 -0.96 32.40
CA ASP A 413 21.67 -0.19 33.65
C ASP A 413 23.06 0.44 33.87
N TRP A 414 24.08 0.08 33.09
CA TRP A 414 25.38 0.79 33.05
C TRP A 414 25.37 1.92 32.01
N GLN A 415 24.66 1.71 30.90
CA GLN A 415 24.75 2.61 29.75
C GLN A 415 24.27 4.02 30.03
N LYS A 416 23.32 4.25 30.94
CA LYS A 416 22.83 5.61 31.26
C LYS A 416 23.93 6.54 31.80
N VAL A 417 24.95 6.00 32.45
CA VAL A 417 26.11 6.79 32.93
C VAL A 417 27.07 7.09 31.77
N VAL A 418 27.34 6.10 30.92
CA VAL A 418 28.14 6.28 29.69
C VAL A 418 27.46 7.26 28.73
N GLN A 419 26.15 7.10 28.49
CA GLN A 419 25.28 7.97 27.68
C GLN A 419 25.37 9.43 28.11
N ASN A 420 25.52 9.75 29.39
CA ASN A 420 25.64 11.15 29.81
C ASN A 420 27.01 11.78 29.49
N LEU A 421 28.09 11.00 29.36
CA LEU A 421 29.35 11.47 28.75
C LEU A 421 29.32 11.40 27.21
N VAL A 422 28.60 10.40 26.67
CA VAL A 422 28.37 10.15 25.25
C VAL A 422 27.36 11.12 24.64
N ALA A 423 26.58 11.89 25.40
CA ALA A 423 25.61 12.87 24.90
C ALA A 423 26.24 14.05 24.11
N SER A 424 27.57 14.07 23.98
CA SER A 424 28.35 14.87 23.01
C SER A 424 28.68 14.10 21.70
N MET A 425 27.97 13.01 21.42
CA MET A 425 28.10 12.17 20.22
C MET A 425 26.99 12.42 19.18
N THR A 426 26.59 13.69 18.99
CA THR A 426 25.63 14.06 17.92
C THR A 426 25.91 13.38 16.56
N PRO A 427 27.17 13.25 16.05
CA PRO A 427 27.40 12.60 14.77
C PRO A 427 27.18 11.07 14.78
N TYR A 428 27.28 10.39 15.93
CA TYR A 428 27.06 8.93 16.00
C TYR A 428 25.56 8.62 16.00
N GLU A 429 24.81 9.30 16.86
CA GLU A 429 23.38 9.05 17.04
C GLU A 429 22.61 9.48 15.77
N GLU A 430 22.98 10.59 15.14
CA GLU A 430 22.46 11.02 13.84
C GLU A 430 22.75 9.99 12.73
N LEU A 431 23.99 9.48 12.62
CA LEU A 431 24.35 8.46 11.62
C LEU A 431 23.58 7.13 11.87
N TYR A 432 23.50 6.67 13.12
CA TYR A 432 22.82 5.42 13.47
C TYR A 432 21.30 5.49 13.24
N TRP A 433 20.64 6.58 13.66
CA TRP A 433 19.20 6.75 13.42
C TRP A 433 18.88 6.97 11.94
N THR A 434 19.75 7.68 11.19
CA THR A 434 19.60 7.80 9.73
C THR A 434 19.79 6.44 9.05
N ALA A 435 20.77 5.64 9.46
CA ALA A 435 20.98 4.28 8.97
C ALA A 435 19.76 3.38 9.23
N TYR A 436 19.19 3.46 10.43
CA TYR A 436 17.97 2.75 10.81
C TYR A 436 16.79 3.13 9.91
N GLN A 437 16.50 4.43 9.75
CA GLN A 437 15.43 4.90 8.87
C GLN A 437 15.64 4.48 7.40
N LYS A 438 16.88 4.47 6.89
CA LYS A 438 17.19 3.97 5.54
C LYS A 438 17.01 2.44 5.41
N SER A 439 17.25 1.69 6.49
CA SER A 439 17.00 0.25 6.53
C SER A 439 15.50 -0.08 6.48
N GLU A 440 14.67 0.63 7.25
CA GLU A 440 13.21 0.46 7.20
C GLU A 440 12.63 0.93 5.85
N LEU A 441 13.14 2.03 5.29
CA LEU A 441 12.79 2.48 3.94
C LEU A 441 13.13 1.43 2.88
N ALA A 442 14.28 0.74 2.99
CA ALA A 442 14.64 -0.36 2.11
C ALA A 442 13.68 -1.55 2.22
N ARG A 443 13.23 -1.90 3.44
CA ARG A 443 12.20 -2.95 3.65
C ARG A 443 10.87 -2.56 3.01
N PHE A 444 10.42 -1.31 3.19
CA PHE A 444 9.18 -0.83 2.57
C PHE A 444 9.28 -0.87 1.03
N GLN A 445 10.37 -0.34 0.46
CA GLN A 445 10.59 -0.31 -0.98
C GLN A 445 10.69 -1.73 -1.58
N LEU A 446 11.30 -2.68 -0.87
CA LEU A 446 11.29 -4.11 -1.25
C LEU A 446 9.87 -4.70 -1.22
N GLY A 447 9.03 -4.33 -0.24
CA GLY A 447 7.62 -4.73 -0.17
C GLY A 447 6.79 -4.19 -1.34
N SER A 448 7.05 -2.95 -1.78
CA SER A 448 6.48 -2.39 -3.01
C SER A 448 6.99 -3.13 -4.25
N ALA A 449 8.29 -3.42 -4.33
CA ALA A 449 8.88 -4.12 -5.46
C ALA A 449 8.31 -5.55 -5.64
N ASP A 450 8.17 -6.33 -4.55
CA ASP A 450 7.54 -7.65 -4.56
C ASP A 450 6.04 -7.58 -4.97
N ARG A 451 5.34 -6.49 -4.62
CA ARG A 451 3.95 -6.24 -5.04
C ARG A 451 3.83 -5.94 -6.54
N PHE A 452 4.61 -4.98 -7.06
CA PHE A 452 4.63 -4.67 -8.49
C PHE A 452 5.12 -5.87 -9.32
N PHE A 453 6.07 -6.64 -8.80
CA PHE A 453 6.56 -7.87 -9.43
C PHE A 453 5.44 -8.90 -9.60
N ARG A 454 4.68 -9.20 -8.53
CA ARG A 454 3.51 -10.10 -8.59
C ARG A 454 2.39 -9.59 -9.50
N ALA A 455 2.25 -8.27 -9.64
CA ALA A 455 1.27 -7.64 -10.52
C ALA A 455 1.69 -7.62 -12.00
N GLY A 456 2.93 -8.03 -12.33
CA GLY A 456 3.46 -7.99 -13.69
C GLY A 456 3.95 -6.61 -14.14
N ASP A 457 3.99 -5.62 -13.26
CA ASP A 457 4.57 -4.30 -13.51
C ASP A 457 6.07 -4.33 -13.20
N TYR A 458 6.82 -4.97 -14.10
CA TYR A 458 8.25 -5.20 -13.91
C TYR A 458 9.09 -3.91 -13.95
N ALA A 459 8.57 -2.83 -14.56
CA ALA A 459 9.25 -1.54 -14.63
C ALA A 459 9.19 -0.79 -13.29
N ASN A 460 8.03 -0.76 -12.62
CA ASN A 460 7.98 -0.25 -11.24
C ASN A 460 8.63 -1.24 -10.26
N ALA A 461 8.54 -2.55 -10.50
CA ALA A 461 9.24 -3.54 -9.67
C ALA A 461 10.78 -3.35 -9.71
N GLU A 462 11.37 -3.10 -10.89
CA GLU A 462 12.78 -2.70 -11.02
C GLU A 462 13.05 -1.44 -10.21
N ARG A 463 12.29 -0.37 -10.49
CA ARG A 463 12.52 0.95 -9.90
C ARG A 463 12.44 0.93 -8.37
N TYR A 464 11.48 0.22 -7.80
CA TYR A 464 11.37 0.05 -6.34
C TYR A 464 12.43 -0.91 -5.78
N ALA A 465 12.87 -1.92 -6.53
CA ALA A 465 14.01 -2.76 -6.12
C ALA A 465 15.31 -1.95 -6.08
N ASP A 466 15.58 -1.13 -7.10
CA ASP A 466 16.75 -0.24 -7.16
C ASP A 466 16.72 0.78 -6.03
N PHE A 467 15.58 1.39 -5.73
CA PHE A 467 15.45 2.24 -4.55
C PHE A 467 15.73 1.46 -3.25
N ALA A 468 15.20 0.24 -3.11
CA ALA A 468 15.46 -0.59 -1.94
C ALA A 468 16.94 -0.96 -1.79
N PHE A 469 17.64 -1.31 -2.88
CA PHE A 469 19.08 -1.56 -2.89
C PHE A 469 19.88 -0.32 -2.50
N ASN A 470 19.58 0.85 -3.09
CA ASN A 470 20.26 2.10 -2.77
C ASN A 470 20.03 2.53 -1.31
N SER A 471 18.81 2.37 -0.80
CA SER A 471 18.48 2.60 0.62
C SER A 471 19.23 1.64 1.55
N HIS A 472 19.37 0.36 1.18
CA HIS A 472 20.09 -0.66 1.96
C HIS A 472 21.62 -0.46 1.94
N ASP A 473 22.21 -0.12 0.79
CA ASP A 473 23.63 0.22 0.66
C ASP A 473 23.97 1.48 1.47
N LEU A 474 23.13 2.53 1.38
CA LEU A 474 23.28 3.74 2.18
C LEU A 474 23.13 3.44 3.68
N ALA A 475 22.13 2.65 4.10
CA ALA A 475 21.99 2.21 5.48
C ALA A 475 23.24 1.47 5.98
N THR A 476 23.76 0.54 5.18
CA THR A 476 24.98 -0.23 5.50
C THR A 476 26.20 0.68 5.66
N LYS A 477 26.39 1.64 4.75
CA LYS A 477 27.47 2.63 4.82
C LYS A 477 27.35 3.53 6.06
N LEU A 478 26.14 3.99 6.38
CA LEU A 478 25.89 4.83 7.56
C LEU A 478 26.06 4.03 8.88
N PHE A 479 25.66 2.76 8.93
CA PHE A 479 25.94 1.89 10.08
C PHE A 479 27.46 1.67 10.27
N SER A 480 28.21 1.40 9.20
CA SER A 480 29.68 1.31 9.27
C SER A 480 30.31 2.63 9.72
N GLN A 481 29.87 3.77 9.18
CA GLN A 481 30.36 5.09 9.60
C GLN A 481 30.00 5.42 11.05
N ALA A 482 28.84 4.99 11.54
CA ALA A 482 28.47 5.10 12.95
C ALA A 482 29.39 4.23 13.83
N ILE A 483 29.62 2.97 13.45
CA ILE A 483 30.54 2.05 14.15
C ILE A 483 31.97 2.61 14.14
N ASP A 484 32.46 3.15 13.02
CA ASP A 484 33.77 3.78 12.92
C ASP A 484 33.86 5.08 13.74
N ALA A 485 32.83 5.92 13.74
CA ALA A 485 32.79 7.13 14.56
C ALA A 485 32.77 6.79 16.07
N TYR A 486 32.02 5.75 16.45
CA TYR A 486 31.99 5.20 17.80
C TYR A 486 33.36 4.64 18.19
N ASN A 487 33.94 3.75 17.38
CA ASN A 487 35.24 3.13 17.63
C ASN A 487 36.40 4.14 17.64
N ASN A 488 36.36 5.15 16.77
CA ASN A 488 37.37 6.21 16.72
C ASN A 488 37.28 7.13 17.96
N LYS A 489 36.06 7.47 18.41
CA LYS A 489 35.88 8.18 19.69
C LYS A 489 36.21 7.29 20.90
N LEU A 490 35.87 6.01 20.88
CA LEU A 490 36.19 5.05 21.94
C LEU A 490 37.70 4.86 22.06
N SER A 491 38.41 4.68 20.94
CA SER A 491 39.87 4.63 20.88
C SER A 491 40.51 5.95 21.32
N LYS A 492 39.89 7.11 21.06
CA LYS A 492 40.34 8.41 21.62
C LYS A 492 40.09 8.54 23.11
N ILE A 493 38.96 8.05 23.63
CA ILE A 493 38.67 7.97 25.07
C ILE A 493 39.66 7.02 25.75
N GLU A 494 39.93 5.86 25.14
CA GLU A 494 40.92 4.88 25.61
C GLU A 494 42.34 5.44 25.53
N THR A 495 42.71 6.15 24.46
CA THR A 495 44.01 6.83 24.34
C THR A 495 44.13 7.94 25.37
N ALA A 496 43.07 8.71 25.63
CA ALA A 496 43.03 9.71 26.68
C ALA A 496 43.13 9.06 28.08
N PHE A 497 42.44 7.94 28.32
CA PHE A 497 42.56 7.17 29.57
C PHE A 497 43.96 6.59 29.74
N ARG A 498 44.55 5.99 28.71
CA ARG A 498 45.93 5.46 28.69
C ARG A 498 46.97 6.58 28.83
N ALA A 499 46.70 7.80 28.36
CA ALA A 499 47.58 8.97 28.52
C ALA A 499 47.45 9.63 29.91
N ILE A 500 46.24 9.73 30.43
CA ILE A 500 45.97 10.16 31.82
C ILE A 500 46.57 9.13 32.79
N GLN A 501 46.42 7.83 32.52
CA GLN A 501 47.12 6.76 33.23
C GLN A 501 48.63 6.88 33.05
N SER A 502 49.21 6.94 31.85
CA SER A 502 50.67 7.00 31.73
C SER A 502 51.27 8.20 32.45
N ALA A 503 50.65 9.39 32.38
CA ALA A 503 51.12 10.58 33.09
C ALA A 503 50.90 10.53 34.61
N ALA A 504 49.68 10.22 35.07
CA ALA A 504 49.32 10.24 36.49
C ALA A 504 49.75 8.97 37.25
N TYR A 505 49.85 7.83 36.57
CA TYR A 505 50.12 6.51 37.17
C TYR A 505 51.62 6.17 37.16
N GLN A 506 52.41 6.66 36.19
CA GLN A 506 53.88 6.63 36.34
C GLN A 506 54.31 7.51 37.53
N SER A 507 53.74 8.73 37.66
CA SER A 507 54.03 9.60 38.80
C SER A 507 53.50 9.03 40.12
N LEU A 508 52.30 8.43 40.16
CA LEU A 508 51.76 7.77 41.34
C LEU A 508 52.55 6.52 41.75
N CYS A 509 52.85 5.59 40.83
CA CYS A 509 53.57 4.36 41.18
C CYS A 509 55.05 4.58 41.47
N VAL A 510 55.74 5.50 40.78
CA VAL A 510 57.10 5.92 41.19
C VAL A 510 57.04 6.59 42.57
N GLY A 511 56.02 7.43 42.84
CA GLY A 511 55.78 7.98 44.17
C GLY A 511 55.60 6.90 45.24
N LEU A 512 54.76 5.89 44.99
CA LEU A 512 54.48 4.79 45.91
C LEU A 512 55.69 3.86 46.14
N GLU A 513 56.39 3.44 45.08
CA GLU A 513 57.63 2.64 45.24
C GLU A 513 58.72 3.42 45.98
N VAL A 514 58.89 4.72 45.73
CA VAL A 514 59.91 5.54 46.40
C VAL A 514 59.55 5.86 47.86
N THR A 515 58.26 6.02 48.19
CA THR A 515 57.82 6.36 49.57
C THR A 515 57.53 5.15 50.46
N SER A 516 57.22 3.98 49.89
CA SER A 516 56.81 2.79 50.65
C SER A 516 57.43 1.45 50.18
N GLY A 517 58.40 1.51 49.25
CA GLY A 517 59.19 0.36 48.84
C GLY A 517 58.36 -0.79 48.28
N THR A 518 58.64 -2.01 48.76
CA THR A 518 57.97 -3.25 48.32
C THR A 518 56.45 -3.21 48.51
N VAL A 519 55.95 -2.47 49.50
CA VAL A 519 54.49 -2.33 49.74
C VAL A 519 53.85 -1.48 48.64
N GLY A 520 54.48 -0.36 48.27
CA GLY A 520 54.05 0.48 47.16
C GLY A 520 54.09 -0.22 45.81
N LYS A 521 55.08 -1.10 45.61
CA LYS A 521 55.16 -1.97 44.43
C LYS A 521 53.96 -2.92 44.33
N VAL A 522 53.69 -3.68 45.38
CA VAL A 522 52.56 -4.64 45.41
C VAL A 522 51.22 -3.91 45.32
N ALA A 523 51.09 -2.71 45.90
CA ALA A 523 49.91 -1.87 45.74
C ALA A 523 49.70 -1.41 44.28
N CYS A 524 50.78 -1.01 43.58
CA CYS A 524 50.73 -0.69 42.15
C CYS A 524 50.36 -1.91 41.29
N GLU A 525 50.91 -3.09 41.58
CA GLU A 525 50.59 -4.34 40.88
C GLU A 525 49.11 -4.73 41.06
N ILE A 526 48.58 -4.71 42.31
CA ILE A 526 47.17 -5.00 42.59
C ILE A 526 46.24 -4.00 41.89
N ALA A 527 46.55 -2.70 41.95
CA ALA A 527 45.75 -1.68 41.29
C ALA A 527 45.77 -1.83 39.75
N THR A 528 46.90 -2.24 39.18
CA THR A 528 47.03 -2.48 37.74
C THR A 528 46.17 -3.66 37.30
N SER A 529 46.29 -4.82 37.94
CA SER A 529 45.45 -5.98 37.60
C SER A 529 43.96 -5.78 37.91
N ALA A 530 43.61 -4.93 38.88
CA ALA A 530 42.21 -4.56 39.11
C ALA A 530 41.63 -3.67 37.99
N ILE A 531 42.45 -2.79 37.41
CA ILE A 531 42.11 -1.95 36.25
C ILE A 531 42.01 -2.82 34.97
N GLU A 532 42.99 -3.70 34.73
CA GLU A 532 42.97 -4.65 33.61
C GLU A 532 41.73 -5.57 33.69
N TYR A 533 41.43 -6.12 34.87
CA TYR A 533 40.19 -6.88 35.10
C TYR A 533 38.92 -6.06 34.85
N GLY A 534 38.93 -4.75 35.14
CA GLY A 534 37.84 -3.84 34.81
C GLY A 534 37.60 -3.72 33.29
N VAL A 535 38.67 -3.68 32.50
CA VAL A 535 38.63 -3.60 31.03
C VAL A 535 38.22 -4.95 30.41
N ASP A 536 38.89 -6.05 30.79
CA ASP A 536 38.61 -7.38 30.24
C ASP A 536 37.19 -7.86 30.60
N ARG A 537 36.72 -7.60 31.83
CA ARG A 537 35.37 -7.99 32.24
C ARG A 537 34.29 -7.22 31.50
N ALA A 538 34.55 -5.97 31.10
CA ALA A 538 33.65 -5.19 30.25
C ALA A 538 33.64 -5.68 28.78
N THR A 539 34.64 -6.46 28.37
CA THR A 539 34.85 -6.84 26.97
C THR A 539 34.57 -8.32 26.67
N LEU A 540 34.85 -9.24 27.62
CA LEU A 540 34.82 -10.70 27.40
C LEU A 540 34.10 -11.53 28.48
N GLY A 541 33.63 -10.94 29.59
CA GLY A 541 32.77 -11.63 30.57
C GLY A 541 33.48 -12.60 31.53
N GLY A 542 34.28 -12.06 32.46
CA GLY A 542 35.15 -12.83 33.36
C GLY A 542 34.49 -13.77 34.39
N ASP A 543 35.20 -14.86 34.70
CA ASP A 543 34.73 -16.07 35.38
C ASP A 543 34.71 -15.99 36.94
N GLN A 544 34.56 -17.15 37.60
CA GLN A 544 34.56 -17.28 39.06
C GLN A 544 35.94 -17.58 39.67
N ALA A 545 36.82 -18.31 38.99
CA ALA A 545 38.18 -18.60 39.50
C ALA A 545 38.99 -17.30 39.69
N THR A 546 38.81 -16.33 38.79
CA THR A 546 39.50 -15.03 38.84
C THR A 546 39.07 -14.17 40.04
N ARG A 547 37.78 -14.24 40.45
CA ARG A 547 37.30 -13.53 41.65
C ARG A 547 37.91 -14.10 42.94
N ASP A 548 38.04 -15.42 42.96
CA ASP A 548 38.63 -16.16 44.06
C ASP A 548 40.11 -15.81 44.27
N LEU A 549 40.84 -15.52 43.18
CA LEU A 549 42.22 -15.03 43.22
C LEU A 549 42.33 -13.61 43.79
N LEU A 550 41.48 -12.68 43.34
CA LEU A 550 41.45 -11.31 43.86
C LEU A 550 41.13 -11.27 45.36
N LEU A 551 40.21 -12.12 45.83
CA LEU A 551 39.87 -12.23 47.25
C LEU A 551 41.05 -12.75 48.08
N LYS A 552 41.78 -13.74 47.57
CA LYS A 552 43.01 -14.28 48.20
C LYS A 552 44.12 -13.24 48.25
N LEU A 553 44.30 -12.43 47.21
CA LEU A 553 45.28 -11.34 47.18
C LEU A 553 44.94 -10.22 48.18
N ALA A 554 43.66 -9.83 48.30
CA ALA A 554 43.22 -8.84 49.28
C ALA A 554 43.43 -9.31 50.73
N VAL A 555 43.09 -10.58 51.04
CA VAL A 555 43.36 -11.18 52.36
C VAL A 555 44.86 -11.28 52.64
N LYS A 556 45.67 -11.63 51.63
CA LYS A 556 47.14 -11.66 51.75
C LYS A 556 47.70 -10.27 52.07
N ALA A 557 47.30 -9.24 51.34
CA ALA A 557 47.75 -7.86 51.58
C ALA A 557 47.39 -7.35 52.99
N PHE A 558 46.22 -7.73 53.51
CA PHE A 558 45.80 -7.42 54.89
C PHE A 558 46.64 -8.14 55.96
N LEU A 559 47.07 -9.39 55.69
CA LEU A 559 47.89 -10.17 56.61
C LEU A 559 49.38 -9.78 56.59
N GLU A 560 49.88 -9.25 55.47
CA GLU A 560 51.30 -8.90 55.31
C GLU A 560 51.66 -7.48 55.83
N ASN A 561 50.68 -6.64 56.22
CA ASN A 561 50.92 -5.34 56.88
C ASN A 561 49.84 -4.99 57.94
N PRO A 562 50.02 -5.40 59.21
CA PRO A 562 48.98 -5.27 60.25
C PRO A 562 49.04 -3.98 61.12
N THR A 563 49.72 -2.90 60.68
CA THR A 563 50.11 -1.78 61.59
C THR A 563 49.86 -0.37 61.03
N TYR A 564 49.06 0.41 61.77
CA TYR A 564 48.71 1.84 61.60
C TYR A 564 47.94 2.19 60.31
N GLY A 565 47.14 3.26 60.26
CA GLY A 565 46.73 4.23 61.30
C GLY A 565 46.27 5.54 60.64
N PHE A 566 45.00 5.93 60.81
CA PHE A 566 44.39 6.98 59.97
C PHE A 566 44.88 8.41 60.25
N SER A 567 45.46 9.06 59.25
CA SER A 567 45.54 10.53 59.13
C SER A 567 45.79 10.94 57.67
N THR A 568 44.87 11.55 56.91
CA THR A 568 43.51 12.02 57.24
C THR A 568 42.54 11.72 56.10
N ALA A 569 41.39 11.09 56.38
CA ALA A 569 40.36 10.78 55.38
C ALA A 569 39.57 12.01 54.85
N SER A 570 39.83 13.20 55.41
CA SER A 570 39.02 14.41 55.27
C SER A 570 38.86 14.92 53.84
N GLU A 571 39.83 14.71 52.96
CA GLU A 571 39.76 15.18 51.56
C GLU A 571 39.00 14.20 50.64
N MET A 572 39.01 12.90 50.95
CA MET A 572 38.22 11.89 50.22
C MET A 572 36.72 12.01 50.53
N LEU A 573 36.36 12.51 51.72
CA LEU A 573 34.97 12.58 52.21
C LEU A 573 34.12 13.68 51.54
N ALA A 574 34.69 14.50 50.66
CA ALA A 574 33.99 15.66 50.08
C ALA A 574 33.06 15.34 48.88
N GLN A 575 33.23 14.20 48.18
CA GLN A 575 32.73 14.06 46.79
C GLN A 575 31.64 13.00 46.53
N SER A 576 31.41 12.00 47.39
CA SER A 576 30.52 10.86 47.08
C SER A 576 29.60 10.39 48.23
N PRO A 577 28.53 11.14 48.59
CA PRO A 577 27.62 10.76 49.68
C PRO A 577 26.91 9.41 49.48
N ASN A 578 26.49 9.12 48.25
CA ASN A 578 25.68 7.94 47.93
C ASN A 578 26.44 6.61 48.06
N VAL A 579 27.78 6.63 47.94
CA VAL A 579 28.61 5.42 48.04
C VAL A 579 28.72 4.97 49.51
N PHE A 580 28.95 5.89 50.45
CA PHE A 580 29.00 5.54 51.86
C PHE A 580 27.62 5.14 52.41
N ALA A 581 26.53 5.72 51.91
CA ALA A 581 25.18 5.26 52.20
C ALA A 581 24.88 3.82 51.71
N LEU A 582 25.59 3.34 50.68
CA LEU A 582 25.53 1.95 50.21
C LEU A 582 26.47 1.04 51.01
N VAL A 583 27.70 1.47 51.27
CA VAL A 583 28.69 0.73 52.09
C VAL A 583 28.14 0.50 53.50
N ALA A 584 27.64 1.54 54.18
CA ALA A 584 27.02 1.42 55.49
C ALA A 584 25.79 0.48 55.49
N ARG A 585 25.02 0.45 54.39
CA ARG A 585 23.88 -0.46 54.24
C ARG A 585 24.31 -1.92 54.10
N ILE A 586 25.38 -2.19 53.35
CA ILE A 586 25.95 -3.54 53.15
C ILE A 586 26.70 -4.02 54.40
N THR A 587 27.50 -3.16 55.05
CA THR A 587 28.21 -3.54 56.29
C THR A 587 27.28 -3.68 57.50
N SER A 588 26.06 -3.12 57.44
CA SER A 588 24.99 -3.33 58.42
C SER A 588 24.15 -4.59 58.16
N ASP A 589 24.32 -5.29 57.04
CA ASP A 589 23.57 -6.51 56.76
C ASP A 589 24.01 -7.68 57.69
N PRO A 590 23.09 -8.28 58.48
CA PRO A 590 23.45 -9.33 59.43
C PRO A 590 24.00 -10.61 58.78
N GLN A 591 23.59 -10.96 57.56
CA GLN A 591 24.12 -12.13 56.85
C GLN A 591 25.52 -11.83 56.31
N PHE A 592 25.76 -10.63 55.77
CA PHE A 592 27.10 -10.19 55.37
C PHE A 592 28.06 -10.18 56.56
N GLN A 593 27.64 -9.63 57.71
CA GLN A 593 28.43 -9.66 58.94
C GLN A 593 28.76 -11.11 59.38
N GLN A 594 27.78 -12.02 59.40
CA GLN A 594 28.04 -13.42 59.76
C GLN A 594 28.98 -14.12 58.75
N TYR A 595 28.87 -13.83 57.46
CA TYR A 595 29.74 -14.40 56.43
C TYR A 595 31.18 -13.87 56.55
N PHE A 596 31.35 -12.57 56.74
CA PHE A 596 32.66 -11.93 56.97
C PHE A 596 33.34 -12.45 58.24
N LEU A 597 32.58 -12.60 59.34
CA LEU A 597 33.10 -13.16 60.59
C LEU A 597 33.42 -14.65 60.47
N LYS A 598 32.69 -15.43 59.66
CA LYS A 598 33.08 -16.81 59.30
C LYS A 598 34.34 -16.87 58.44
N LEU A 599 34.54 -15.95 57.50
CA LEU A 599 35.75 -15.92 56.66
C LEU A 599 37.01 -15.51 57.44
N THR A 600 36.87 -14.66 58.46
CA THR A 600 37.98 -14.19 59.30
C THR A 600 38.21 -15.04 60.55
N ALA A 601 37.31 -15.98 60.87
CA ALA A 601 37.44 -16.90 62.00
C ALA A 601 38.70 -17.76 61.88
N GLY A 602 39.61 -17.65 62.86
CA GLY A 602 40.90 -18.34 62.86
C GLY A 602 42.01 -17.61 62.08
N VAL A 603 41.70 -16.50 61.41
CA VAL A 603 42.66 -15.65 60.69
C VAL A 603 43.01 -14.40 61.50
N VAL A 604 42.01 -13.77 62.10
CA VAL A 604 42.16 -12.70 63.11
C VAL A 604 41.15 -12.88 64.24
N THR A 605 41.28 -12.15 65.34
CA THR A 605 40.29 -12.21 66.44
C THR A 605 38.99 -11.52 66.05
N GLU A 606 37.86 -12.08 66.47
CA GLU A 606 36.52 -11.57 66.16
C GLU A 606 36.33 -10.09 66.54
N GLN A 607 36.99 -9.67 67.64
CA GLN A 607 37.00 -8.29 68.11
C GLN A 607 37.64 -7.31 67.11
N VAL A 608 38.69 -7.72 66.39
CA VAL A 608 39.33 -6.91 65.34
C VAL A 608 38.41 -6.82 64.10
N SER A 609 37.84 -7.95 63.66
CA SER A 609 36.86 -7.97 62.55
C SER A 609 35.63 -7.09 62.83
N ARG A 610 35.13 -7.07 64.07
CA ARG A 610 34.02 -6.20 64.49
C ARG A 610 34.40 -4.73 64.62
N ALA A 611 35.61 -4.42 65.09
CA ALA A 611 36.12 -3.04 65.12
C ALA A 611 36.27 -2.45 63.71
N PHE A 612 36.76 -3.25 62.75
CA PHE A 612 36.87 -2.84 61.35
C PHE A 612 35.50 -2.53 60.72
N LEU A 613 34.49 -3.38 60.95
CA LEU A 613 33.11 -3.14 60.49
C LEU A 613 32.54 -1.82 61.04
N LYS A 614 32.79 -1.48 62.31
CA LYS A 614 32.28 -0.25 62.92
C LYS A 614 32.94 1.01 62.35
N ALA A 615 34.23 0.98 62.02
CA ALA A 615 34.95 2.13 61.48
C ALA A 615 34.41 2.63 60.12
N LEU A 616 33.61 1.82 59.42
CA LEU A 616 33.03 2.13 58.11
C LEU A 616 31.68 2.86 58.17
N GLN A 617 31.27 3.41 59.33
CA GLN A 617 29.88 3.84 59.59
C GLN A 617 29.66 5.31 60.03
N ASP A 618 30.68 6.04 60.54
CA ASP A 618 30.50 7.33 61.25
C ASP A 618 31.19 8.56 60.57
N THR A 619 30.57 9.26 59.60
CA THR A 619 31.16 10.49 58.98
C THR A 619 30.15 11.55 58.45
N ASP A 620 29.99 12.71 59.11
CA ASP A 620 29.28 13.92 58.56
C ASP A 620 29.65 15.24 59.31
N SER A 621 30.01 16.33 58.58
CA SER A 621 30.03 17.79 58.99
C SER A 621 30.90 18.70 58.06
N ARG A 622 30.69 20.05 58.02
CA ARG A 622 31.35 21.05 57.12
C ARG A 622 31.48 22.50 57.68
N PRO A 623 32.43 23.33 57.16
CA PRO A 623 32.20 24.77 56.82
C PRO A 623 32.83 25.27 55.47
N SER A 624 33.03 26.60 55.23
CA SER A 624 33.00 27.31 53.91
C SER A 624 34.17 28.31 53.57
N VAL A 625 34.28 28.81 52.29
CA VAL A 625 34.75 30.17 51.78
C VAL A 625 35.10 30.20 50.23
N GLN A 626 35.21 31.38 49.57
CA GLN A 626 35.52 31.71 48.12
C GLN A 626 36.15 33.16 47.99
N PRO A 627 36.41 33.89 46.84
CA PRO A 627 36.08 33.75 45.38
C PRO A 627 37.17 34.24 44.31
N GLN A 628 36.76 34.48 43.03
CA GLN A 628 37.30 35.44 41.97
C GLN A 628 38.65 35.16 41.20
N SER A 629 39.02 35.79 40.04
CA SER A 629 38.30 36.35 38.83
C SER A 629 39.21 36.90 37.66
N SER A 630 38.72 36.89 36.39
CA SER A 630 38.93 37.83 35.22
C SER A 630 40.11 37.75 34.18
N VAL A 631 39.81 38.17 32.92
CA VAL A 631 40.63 38.73 31.76
C VAL A 631 40.40 38.03 30.38
N GLY A 632 40.54 38.74 29.22
CA GLY A 632 40.39 38.18 27.85
C GLY A 632 40.77 39.10 26.65
N GLU A 633 40.59 38.61 25.40
CA GLU A 633 40.71 39.26 24.04
C GLU A 633 42.13 39.73 23.57
N GLN A 634 42.53 39.84 22.27
CA GLN A 634 41.90 39.65 20.93
C GLN A 634 42.95 39.53 19.76
N GLN A 635 42.51 39.29 18.49
CA GLN A 635 43.14 39.70 17.18
C GLN A 635 44.48 39.03 16.70
N ILE A 636 44.90 38.86 15.41
CA ILE A 636 44.34 38.80 14.01
C ILE A 636 45.29 38.05 13.01
N HIS A 637 44.79 37.72 11.79
CA HIS A 637 45.49 37.68 10.45
C HIS A 637 46.55 36.61 10.10
N ASN A 638 46.82 36.21 8.82
CA ASN A 638 46.11 36.12 7.50
C ASN A 638 47.09 35.42 6.47
N THR A 639 46.89 34.99 5.21
CA THR A 639 45.85 34.91 4.13
C THR A 639 46.27 33.69 3.21
N THR A 640 45.94 33.36 1.94
CA THR A 640 45.15 33.87 0.77
C THR A 640 44.92 32.72 -0.26
N LEU A 641 43.79 32.73 -0.98
CA LEU A 641 43.49 32.26 -2.38
C LEU A 641 43.97 30.88 -2.91
N THR A 642 43.24 30.18 -3.80
CA THR A 642 42.49 30.73 -4.97
C THR A 642 41.00 30.30 -5.07
N VAL A 643 40.50 30.04 -6.29
CA VAL A 643 39.14 30.17 -6.88
C VAL A 643 39.19 29.36 -8.21
N PRO A 644 38.12 28.79 -8.82
CA PRO A 644 36.66 29.06 -8.71
C PRO A 644 35.87 27.83 -8.15
N LEU A 645 34.55 27.60 -8.26
CA LEU A 645 33.45 28.00 -9.18
C LEU A 645 32.11 28.29 -8.48
N ASP A 646 31.14 28.77 -9.26
CA ASP A 646 29.90 29.43 -8.83
C ASP A 646 28.70 28.50 -8.59
N TYR A 647 27.73 28.98 -7.79
CA TYR A 647 26.32 28.66 -8.01
C TYR A 647 25.39 29.82 -7.62
N GLU A 648 25.13 30.73 -8.56
CA GLU A 648 23.87 31.49 -8.56
C GLU A 648 23.35 31.68 -10.00
N SER A 649 22.04 31.79 -10.14
CA SER A 649 21.28 32.05 -11.38
C SER A 649 21.32 30.97 -12.49
N VAL A 650 20.26 30.14 -12.52
CA VAL A 650 19.60 29.77 -13.78
C VAL A 650 18.17 30.31 -13.71
N LYS A 651 17.77 31.12 -14.70
CA LYS A 651 16.41 31.66 -14.76
C LYS A 651 15.42 30.59 -15.28
N ASN A 652 14.29 30.53 -14.60
CA ASN A 652 13.09 29.77 -14.92
C ASN A 652 12.71 29.73 -16.43
N PRO A 653 12.55 28.54 -17.03
CA PRO A 653 11.66 28.31 -18.15
C PRO A 653 10.39 27.56 -17.72
N LYS A 654 9.25 28.28 -17.77
CA LYS A 654 7.84 27.80 -17.82
C LYS A 654 7.62 26.29 -17.64
N GLY A 655 7.19 25.89 -16.45
CA GLY A 655 6.84 24.50 -16.16
C GLY A 655 5.99 24.33 -14.90
N THR A 656 4.94 25.14 -14.73
CA THR A 656 3.98 24.95 -13.63
C THR A 656 3.15 23.69 -13.86
N SER A 657 3.67 22.54 -13.43
CA SER A 657 2.79 21.52 -12.88
C SER A 657 2.04 22.15 -11.72
N SER A 658 0.75 22.41 -11.89
CA SER A 658 -0.10 22.62 -10.72
C SER A 658 0.00 21.38 -9.86
N GLU A 659 0.48 21.52 -8.63
CA GLU A 659 0.20 20.54 -7.59
C GLU A 659 -1.32 20.51 -7.45
N SER A 660 -1.93 19.50 -8.06
CA SER A 660 -3.34 19.22 -7.92
C SER A 660 -3.54 18.80 -6.49
N VAL A 661 -4.00 19.75 -5.67
CA VAL A 661 -4.55 19.46 -4.34
C VAL A 661 -5.78 18.61 -4.57
N PHE A 662 -5.57 17.29 -4.54
CA PHE A 662 -6.64 16.32 -4.50
C PHE A 662 -7.30 16.43 -3.13
N TRP A 663 -8.62 16.57 -3.15
CA TRP A 663 -9.44 16.57 -1.95
C TRP A 663 -9.82 15.12 -1.69
N PRO A 664 -9.78 14.62 -0.45
CA PRO A 664 -10.15 13.24 -0.16
C PRO A 664 -11.58 12.98 -0.67
N GLU A 665 -11.78 11.97 -1.50
CA GLU A 665 -13.07 11.63 -2.10
C GLU A 665 -13.48 10.21 -1.68
N ILE A 666 -14.60 10.08 -0.97
CA ILE A 666 -15.21 8.78 -0.69
C ILE A 666 -16.06 8.40 -1.89
N ASN A 667 -15.90 7.18 -2.42
CA ASN A 667 -16.80 6.68 -3.45
C ASN A 667 -18.23 6.62 -2.90
N SER A 668 -19.25 7.03 -3.67
CA SER A 668 -20.64 7.12 -3.17
C SER A 668 -21.25 5.78 -2.73
N THR A 669 -20.71 4.65 -3.21
CA THR A 669 -21.02 3.28 -2.77
C THR A 669 -19.86 2.61 -2.04
N GLY A 670 -18.83 3.38 -1.66
CA GLY A 670 -17.55 2.92 -1.12
C GLY A 670 -17.56 2.62 0.37
N VAL A 671 -18.57 3.03 1.12
CA VAL A 671 -18.78 2.63 2.53
C VAL A 671 -19.49 1.28 2.53
N VAL A 672 -18.75 0.22 2.84
CA VAL A 672 -19.26 -1.17 2.83
C VAL A 672 -18.84 -1.94 4.07
N ASN A 673 -19.59 -2.99 4.40
CA ASN A 673 -19.25 -3.92 5.48
C ASN A 673 -17.87 -4.57 5.23
N ALA A 674 -16.92 -4.46 6.16
CA ALA A 674 -15.54 -4.91 5.94
C ALA A 674 -15.39 -6.44 5.86
N ALA A 675 -16.39 -7.20 6.31
CA ALA A 675 -16.38 -8.65 6.31
C ALA A 675 -16.94 -9.25 5.01
N SER A 676 -17.81 -8.54 4.29
CA SER A 676 -18.51 -9.03 3.08
C SER A 676 -18.30 -8.18 1.82
N TYR A 677 -17.82 -6.94 1.98
CA TYR A 677 -17.78 -5.89 0.96
C TYR A 677 -19.15 -5.56 0.31
N LEU A 678 -20.25 -5.88 1.00
CA LEU A 678 -21.58 -5.48 0.60
C LEU A 678 -21.94 -4.12 1.21
N GLY A 679 -22.56 -3.27 0.40
CA GLY A 679 -23.32 -2.11 0.88
C GLY A 679 -24.76 -2.49 1.22
N GLY A 680 -25.48 -1.59 1.89
CA GLY A 680 -26.86 -1.79 2.33
C GLY A 680 -27.25 -0.86 3.49
N GLY A 681 -26.24 -0.37 4.22
CA GLY A 681 -26.32 0.58 5.31
C GLY A 681 -25.07 0.46 6.18
N VAL A 682 -25.09 1.09 7.34
CA VAL A 682 -24.13 0.85 8.44
C VAL A 682 -24.88 0.60 9.74
N SER A 683 -24.34 -0.28 10.58
CA SER A 683 -24.89 -0.62 11.89
C SER A 683 -23.96 -0.17 13.03
N PRO A 684 -24.49 0.12 14.22
CA PRO A 684 -23.68 0.51 15.38
C PRO A 684 -22.59 -0.53 15.69
N GLY A 685 -21.33 -0.08 15.83
CA GLY A 685 -20.18 -0.96 16.07
C GLY A 685 -19.65 -1.69 14.84
N GLU A 686 -20.28 -1.58 13.67
CA GLU A 686 -19.83 -2.30 12.47
C GLU A 686 -18.42 -1.90 12.03
N ILE A 687 -17.60 -2.88 11.66
CA ILE A 687 -16.33 -2.63 11.01
C ILE A 687 -16.61 -2.43 9.52
N VAL A 688 -16.39 -1.21 9.03
CA VAL A 688 -16.56 -0.81 7.63
C VAL A 688 -15.21 -0.70 6.92
N ALA A 689 -15.22 -1.06 5.65
CA ALA A 689 -14.21 -0.66 4.68
C ALA A 689 -14.77 0.54 3.90
N VAL A 690 -14.03 1.66 3.90
CA VAL A 690 -14.37 2.87 3.16
C VAL A 690 -13.38 3.03 2.02
N PHE A 691 -13.87 2.88 0.79
CA PHE A 691 -13.09 3.06 -0.44
C PHE A 691 -13.23 4.47 -1.00
N GLY A 692 -12.14 4.99 -1.56
CA GLY A 692 -12.08 6.35 -2.11
C GLY A 692 -10.79 6.62 -2.88
N GLU A 693 -10.51 7.88 -3.15
CA GLU A 693 -9.24 8.39 -3.68
C GLU A 693 -8.72 9.53 -2.79
N ASP A 694 -7.41 9.58 -2.59
CA ASP A 694 -6.70 10.53 -1.71
C ASP A 694 -7.27 10.65 -0.28
N ILE A 695 -7.97 9.63 0.22
CA ILE A 695 -8.55 9.54 1.58
C ILE A 695 -7.51 9.25 2.68
N GLY A 696 -6.22 9.24 2.35
CA GLY A 696 -5.14 8.97 3.30
C GLY A 696 -3.75 8.86 2.67
N PRO A 697 -2.75 8.37 3.43
CA PRO A 697 -1.38 8.22 2.94
C PRO A 697 -1.22 7.11 1.89
N GLU A 698 -0.33 7.30 0.90
CA GLU A 698 0.07 6.29 -0.11
C GLU A 698 0.46 4.92 0.48
N GLN A 699 0.94 4.90 1.73
CA GLN A 699 1.28 3.69 2.46
C GLN A 699 0.18 3.39 3.47
N LEU A 700 -0.28 2.12 3.54
CA LEU A 700 -1.20 1.71 4.59
C LEU A 700 -0.54 1.83 5.97
N VAL A 701 -1.15 2.63 6.83
CA VAL A 701 -0.77 2.78 8.24
C VAL A 701 -1.75 1.96 9.09
N PRO A 702 -1.27 0.98 9.90
CA PRO A 702 -2.12 0.16 10.77
C PRO A 702 -2.49 0.92 12.05
N LEU A 703 -3.51 0.42 12.76
CA LEU A 703 -3.98 0.95 14.04
C LEU A 703 -2.86 1.21 15.06
N THR A 704 -3.14 2.18 15.92
CA THR A 704 -2.42 2.42 17.17
C THR A 704 -3.40 2.41 18.34
N ILE A 705 -2.88 2.15 19.54
CA ILE A 705 -3.63 2.27 20.80
C ILE A 705 -3.37 3.67 21.36
N ALA A 706 -4.42 4.38 21.76
CA ALA A 706 -4.35 5.70 22.36
C ALA A 706 -4.04 5.64 23.88
N GLU A 707 -3.80 6.79 24.51
CA GLU A 707 -3.40 6.88 25.93
C GLU A 707 -4.48 6.37 26.92
N ASP A 708 -5.74 6.29 26.48
CA ASP A 708 -6.87 5.72 27.22
C ASP A 708 -7.01 4.19 27.07
N GLY A 709 -6.18 3.56 26.24
CA GLY A 709 -6.24 2.13 25.94
C GLY A 709 -7.22 1.72 24.84
N ALA A 710 -7.91 2.68 24.20
CA ALA A 710 -8.78 2.43 23.06
C ALA A 710 -8.02 2.49 21.72
N ILE A 711 -8.63 1.98 20.65
CA ILE A 711 -8.13 2.15 19.28
C ILE A 711 -8.20 3.64 18.87
N ALA A 712 -7.10 4.16 18.33
CA ALA A 712 -6.97 5.57 17.99
C ALA A 712 -8.03 6.05 16.97
N LYS A 713 -8.62 7.21 17.27
CA LYS A 713 -9.63 7.90 16.44
C LYS A 713 -9.02 8.92 15.45
N SER A 714 -7.71 8.87 15.27
CA SER A 714 -6.92 9.70 14.35
C SER A 714 -5.62 8.97 14.04
N LEU A 715 -5.28 8.79 12.76
CA LEU A 715 -4.16 7.95 12.33
C LEU A 715 -3.48 8.57 11.10
N ALA A 716 -2.17 8.84 11.17
CA ALA A 716 -1.40 9.49 10.10
C ALA A 716 -2.03 10.79 9.54
N GLY A 717 -2.77 11.54 10.37
CA GLY A 717 -3.49 12.75 9.96
C GLY A 717 -4.85 12.50 9.30
N VAL A 718 -5.31 11.26 9.22
CA VAL A 718 -6.67 10.86 8.78
C VAL A 718 -7.59 10.76 9.99
N ARG A 719 -8.82 11.25 9.85
CA ARG A 719 -9.98 10.96 10.70
C ARG A 719 -11.14 10.54 9.79
N LEU A 720 -11.84 9.45 10.14
CA LEU A 720 -13.15 9.14 9.55
C LEU A 720 -14.21 9.65 10.52
N LEU A 721 -15.19 10.39 10.02
CA LEU A 721 -16.23 11.05 10.80
C LEU A 721 -17.61 10.50 10.43
N PHE A 722 -18.44 10.26 11.43
CA PHE A 722 -19.87 9.95 11.31
C PHE A 722 -20.65 11.06 12.02
N ASP A 723 -21.39 11.88 11.28
CA ASP A 723 -22.07 13.08 11.80
C ASP A 723 -21.12 14.02 12.58
N GLY A 724 -19.86 14.08 12.15
CA GLY A 724 -18.77 14.81 12.82
C GLY A 724 -18.10 14.09 13.99
N VAL A 725 -18.62 12.94 14.45
CA VAL A 725 -18.02 12.10 15.51
C VAL A 725 -16.90 11.23 14.93
N PRO A 726 -15.67 11.27 15.45
CA PRO A 726 -14.57 10.50 14.89
C PRO A 726 -14.64 9.00 15.28
N ALA A 727 -14.49 8.15 14.27
CA ALA A 727 -14.46 6.70 14.36
C ALA A 727 -13.08 6.16 14.77
N PRO A 728 -13.00 5.04 15.54
CA PRO A 728 -11.77 4.27 15.73
C PRO A 728 -11.25 3.71 14.40
N LEU A 729 -9.95 3.81 14.15
CA LEU A 729 -9.32 3.45 12.88
C LEU A 729 -8.47 2.18 13.01
N LEU A 730 -8.81 1.16 12.22
CA LEU A 730 -8.10 -0.12 12.16
C LEU A 730 -6.91 -0.07 11.20
N TYR A 731 -7.07 0.68 10.11
CA TYR A 731 -6.00 1.07 9.18
C TYR A 731 -6.47 2.23 8.30
N VAL A 732 -5.51 3.02 7.78
CA VAL A 732 -5.78 4.06 6.78
C VAL A 732 -4.78 3.99 5.64
N SER A 733 -5.24 4.30 4.43
CA SER A 733 -4.42 4.40 3.22
C SER A 733 -5.12 5.32 2.21
N LYS A 734 -4.42 5.68 1.13
CA LYS A 734 -4.90 6.58 0.07
C LYS A 734 -6.26 6.19 -0.52
N THR A 735 -6.53 4.90 -0.67
CA THR A 735 -7.73 4.40 -1.35
C THR A 735 -8.64 3.54 -0.49
N GLN A 736 -8.23 3.23 0.75
CA GLN A 736 -9.02 2.42 1.67
C GLN A 736 -8.75 2.77 3.14
N ILE A 737 -9.82 2.93 3.92
CA ILE A 737 -9.83 3.02 5.39
C ILE A 737 -10.60 1.83 5.96
N GLY A 738 -10.09 1.21 7.01
CA GLY A 738 -10.83 0.28 7.86
C GLY A 738 -11.16 0.95 9.19
N ALA A 739 -12.42 1.01 9.59
CA ALA A 739 -12.86 1.75 10.78
C ALA A 739 -14.06 1.10 11.47
N VAL A 740 -14.28 1.42 12.74
CA VAL A 740 -15.46 1.01 13.52
C VAL A 740 -16.51 2.12 13.49
N VAL A 741 -17.74 1.81 13.08
CA VAL A 741 -18.88 2.74 13.10
C VAL A 741 -19.22 3.09 14.56
N PRO A 742 -19.21 4.38 14.97
CA PRO A 742 -19.50 4.78 16.34
C PRO A 742 -20.85 4.26 16.84
N TYR A 743 -20.92 3.75 18.06
CA TYR A 743 -22.19 3.23 18.61
C TYR A 743 -23.27 4.32 18.78
N ALA A 744 -22.87 5.59 18.72
CA ALA A 744 -23.75 6.76 18.73
C ALA A 744 -24.69 6.90 17.51
N VAL A 745 -24.48 6.15 16.41
CA VAL A 745 -25.41 6.20 15.26
C VAL A 745 -26.75 5.49 15.53
N ALA A 746 -26.84 4.67 16.58
CA ALA A 746 -27.94 3.73 16.88
C ALA A 746 -29.36 4.31 17.01
N SER A 747 -29.52 5.63 17.00
CA SER A 747 -30.81 6.32 17.11
C SER A 747 -31.08 7.25 15.92
N ARG A 748 -30.62 6.87 14.72
CA ARG A 748 -30.80 7.62 13.46
C ARG A 748 -31.26 6.70 12.34
N ASP A 749 -31.85 7.28 11.31
CA ASP A 749 -32.21 6.59 10.05
C ASP A 749 -31.11 6.70 8.99
N SER A 750 -30.28 7.75 9.05
CA SER A 750 -29.06 7.95 8.23
C SER A 750 -27.95 8.66 9.01
N THR A 751 -26.72 8.60 8.49
CA THR A 751 -25.52 9.23 9.07
C THR A 751 -24.63 9.84 7.99
N GLU A 752 -24.03 11.00 8.28
CA GLU A 752 -23.11 11.71 7.39
C GLU A 752 -21.68 11.15 7.52
N VAL A 753 -21.21 10.39 6.53
CA VAL A 753 -19.84 9.82 6.52
C VAL A 753 -18.88 10.74 5.77
N GLN A 754 -17.81 11.19 6.44
CA GLN A 754 -16.83 12.12 5.88
C GLN A 754 -15.40 11.76 6.29
N VAL A 755 -14.45 11.80 5.35
CA VAL A 755 -13.02 11.69 5.63
C VAL A 755 -12.46 13.09 5.85
N GLU A 756 -11.58 13.24 6.84
CA GLU A 756 -10.72 14.38 7.00
C GLU A 756 -9.26 13.92 6.96
N TYR A 757 -8.47 14.35 5.98
CA TYR A 757 -7.06 14.01 5.84
C TYR A 757 -6.22 15.30 5.82
N LEU A 758 -5.25 15.39 6.74
CA LEU A 758 -4.40 16.58 6.96
C LEU A 758 -5.20 17.89 7.17
N GLY A 759 -6.39 17.78 7.76
CA GLY A 759 -7.31 18.91 7.98
C GLY A 759 -8.21 19.26 6.79
N VAL A 760 -8.06 18.57 5.65
CA VAL A 760 -8.91 18.72 4.46
C VAL A 760 -10.06 17.70 4.53
N LYS A 761 -11.30 18.16 4.41
CA LYS A 761 -12.52 17.32 4.48
C LYS A 761 -13.02 16.91 3.10
N SER A 762 -13.55 15.68 3.01
CA SER A 762 -14.24 15.17 1.83
C SER A 762 -15.61 15.82 1.66
N VAL A 763 -16.19 15.69 0.47
CA VAL A 763 -17.65 15.72 0.33
C VAL A 763 -18.22 14.60 1.21
N PRO A 764 -19.27 14.84 2.02
CA PRO A 764 -19.89 13.79 2.81
C PRO A 764 -20.69 12.83 1.94
N VAL A 765 -20.72 11.55 2.33
CA VAL A 765 -21.60 10.52 1.78
C VAL A 765 -22.64 10.18 2.84
N GLU A 766 -23.92 10.38 2.52
CA GLU A 766 -25.02 9.95 3.39
C GLU A 766 -25.22 8.44 3.27
N VAL A 767 -25.24 7.73 4.41
CA VAL A 767 -25.44 6.28 4.46
C VAL A 767 -26.58 5.96 5.41
N SER A 768 -27.50 5.09 4.99
CA SER A 768 -28.60 4.60 5.83
C SER A 768 -28.06 3.87 7.07
N VAL A 769 -28.63 4.15 8.24
CA VAL A 769 -28.32 3.40 9.46
C VAL A 769 -29.29 2.24 9.58
N VAL A 770 -28.78 1.03 9.86
CA VAL A 770 -29.57 -0.20 9.98
C VAL A 770 -29.36 -0.85 11.35
N PRO A 771 -30.36 -1.57 11.91
CA PRO A 771 -30.26 -2.15 13.25
C PRO A 771 -29.12 -3.18 13.42
N ALA A 772 -28.81 -3.92 12.35
CA ALA A 772 -27.65 -4.81 12.21
C ALA A 772 -27.34 -5.01 10.72
N ASN A 773 -26.09 -5.33 10.39
CA ASN A 773 -25.61 -5.63 9.05
C ASN A 773 -24.54 -6.75 9.11
N PRO A 774 -24.93 -7.98 9.51
CA PRO A 774 -23.98 -9.03 9.85
C PRO A 774 -23.14 -9.46 8.64
N GLY A 775 -21.82 -9.50 8.81
CA GLY A 775 -20.90 -10.09 7.84
C GLY A 775 -19.88 -11.00 8.53
N ILE A 776 -19.67 -12.21 8.01
CA ILE A 776 -18.63 -13.13 8.51
C ILE A 776 -17.34 -12.85 7.72
N PHE A 777 -16.22 -12.63 8.40
CA PHE A 777 -14.95 -12.36 7.71
C PHE A 777 -14.47 -13.60 6.94
N SER A 778 -13.80 -13.43 5.79
CA SER A 778 -13.10 -14.52 5.09
C SER A 778 -11.60 -14.52 5.39
N LEU A 779 -10.97 -15.70 5.37
CA LEU A 779 -9.54 -15.88 5.66
C LEU A 779 -8.60 -15.22 4.64
N ASP A 780 -9.10 -14.96 3.44
CA ASP A 780 -8.36 -14.34 2.32
C ASP A 780 -8.67 -12.84 2.14
N MET A 781 -9.52 -12.27 3.00
CA MET A 781 -10.02 -10.89 2.88
C MET A 781 -10.74 -10.59 1.54
N SER A 782 -11.34 -11.59 0.89
CA SER A 782 -12.22 -11.39 -0.29
C SER A 782 -13.71 -11.18 0.07
N GLY A 783 -14.07 -11.42 1.33
CA GLY A 783 -15.45 -11.45 1.81
C GLY A 783 -16.25 -12.69 1.40
N ARG A 784 -15.60 -13.69 0.79
CA ARG A 784 -16.22 -14.92 0.23
C ARG A 784 -15.32 -16.13 0.49
N GLY A 785 -15.83 -17.34 0.24
CA GLY A 785 -15.05 -18.57 0.43
C GLY A 785 -14.88 -18.93 1.90
N ARG A 786 -13.70 -19.40 2.30
CA ARG A 786 -13.50 -19.92 3.66
C ARG A 786 -13.59 -18.82 4.71
N GLY A 787 -14.53 -18.96 5.65
CA GLY A 787 -14.70 -18.02 6.75
C GLY A 787 -13.54 -18.02 7.74
N ALA A 788 -13.35 -16.91 8.44
CA ALA A 788 -12.48 -16.77 9.60
C ALA A 788 -13.04 -17.60 10.77
N ILE A 789 -12.76 -18.91 10.72
CA ILE A 789 -13.35 -19.93 11.58
C ILE A 789 -12.23 -20.77 12.19
N LEU A 790 -12.26 -20.94 13.51
CA LEU A 790 -11.38 -21.84 14.25
C LEU A 790 -12.14 -23.09 14.69
N ASN A 791 -11.49 -24.23 14.59
CA ASN A 791 -11.96 -25.51 15.13
C ASN A 791 -11.83 -25.55 16.67
N GLN A 792 -12.41 -26.57 17.30
CA GLN A 792 -12.40 -26.73 18.77
C GLN A 792 -10.98 -26.86 19.38
N ASP A 793 -9.99 -27.25 18.59
CA ASP A 793 -8.57 -27.34 18.98
C ASP A 793 -7.79 -26.04 18.75
N GLY A 794 -8.44 -24.98 18.25
CA GLY A 794 -7.82 -23.71 17.88
C GLY A 794 -7.18 -23.69 16.49
N SER A 795 -7.24 -24.80 15.73
CA SER A 795 -6.73 -24.82 14.35
C SER A 795 -7.64 -24.02 13.40
N VAL A 796 -7.04 -23.37 12.39
CA VAL A 796 -7.81 -22.68 11.35
C VAL A 796 -8.54 -23.71 10.49
N ASN A 797 -9.87 -23.56 10.38
CA ASN A 797 -10.73 -24.46 9.64
C ASN A 797 -10.37 -24.45 8.14
N SER A 798 -10.17 -25.64 7.57
CA SER A 798 -9.74 -25.80 6.18
C SER A 798 -9.94 -27.24 5.70
N GLU A 799 -9.74 -27.51 4.42
CA GLU A 799 -9.76 -28.88 3.88
C GLU A 799 -8.72 -29.82 4.53
N ALA A 800 -7.62 -29.27 5.04
CA ALA A 800 -6.63 -30.03 5.82
C ALA A 800 -7.05 -30.21 7.28
N ASN A 801 -7.75 -29.23 7.85
CA ASN A 801 -8.25 -29.22 9.23
C ASN A 801 -9.79 -29.06 9.23
N PRO A 802 -10.58 -30.06 8.77
CA PRO A 802 -12.04 -29.99 8.79
C PRO A 802 -12.57 -30.17 10.23
N SER A 803 -13.69 -29.53 10.53
CA SER A 803 -14.37 -29.66 11.82
C SER A 803 -15.14 -30.99 11.90
N ASP A 804 -15.12 -31.64 13.07
CA ASP A 804 -15.97 -32.80 13.37
C ASP A 804 -17.41 -32.36 13.69
N LYS A 805 -18.40 -33.09 13.22
CA LYS A 805 -19.80 -32.87 13.63
C LYS A 805 -19.97 -33.10 15.13
N GLY A 806 -20.72 -32.21 15.79
CA GLY A 806 -20.87 -32.17 17.24
C GLY A 806 -19.74 -31.43 17.99
N SER A 807 -18.61 -31.13 17.32
CA SER A 807 -17.58 -30.24 17.85
C SER A 807 -18.01 -28.77 17.82
N VAL A 808 -17.26 -27.93 18.52
CA VAL A 808 -17.49 -26.48 18.60
C VAL A 808 -16.56 -25.75 17.64
N VAL A 809 -17.09 -24.77 16.89
CA VAL A 809 -16.28 -23.85 16.09
C VAL A 809 -16.50 -22.40 16.54
N SER A 810 -15.43 -21.61 16.50
CA SER A 810 -15.45 -20.16 16.79
C SER A 810 -15.43 -19.40 15.46
N ILE A 811 -16.40 -18.53 15.24
CA ILE A 811 -16.64 -17.81 13.98
C ILE A 811 -16.49 -16.30 14.26
N TYR A 812 -15.73 -15.59 13.43
CA TYR A 812 -15.50 -14.14 13.57
C TYR A 812 -16.29 -13.34 12.53
N ALA A 813 -17.01 -12.32 13.00
CA ALA A 813 -17.95 -11.51 12.23
C ALA A 813 -17.95 -10.03 12.68
N THR A 814 -18.75 -9.20 12.04
CA THR A 814 -19.02 -7.80 12.42
C THR A 814 -20.43 -7.39 12.00
N GLY A 815 -20.89 -6.21 12.45
CA GLY A 815 -22.20 -5.65 12.09
C GLY A 815 -23.33 -6.13 12.98
N GLU A 816 -23.02 -6.39 14.26
CA GLU A 816 -23.95 -6.90 15.26
C GLU A 816 -24.97 -5.88 15.79
N GLY A 817 -24.76 -4.59 15.52
CA GLY A 817 -25.59 -3.51 16.00
C GLY A 817 -25.32 -3.14 17.46
N GLN A 818 -26.28 -2.45 18.09
CA GLN A 818 -26.15 -2.05 19.50
C GLN A 818 -26.14 -3.28 20.42
N THR A 819 -25.40 -3.17 21.52
CA THR A 819 -25.10 -4.28 22.43
C THR A 819 -25.57 -4.03 23.88
N ASP A 820 -25.59 -5.09 24.69
CA ASP A 820 -25.79 -5.05 26.14
C ASP A 820 -24.57 -5.66 26.88
N PRO A 821 -23.89 -4.93 27.77
CA PRO A 821 -24.01 -3.47 27.98
C PRO A 821 -23.66 -2.68 26.71
N TRP A 822 -24.09 -1.41 26.64
CA TRP A 822 -23.90 -0.56 25.45
C TRP A 822 -22.44 -0.50 24.99
N GLY A 823 -22.26 -0.56 23.67
CA GLY A 823 -20.95 -0.55 23.04
C GLY A 823 -20.21 0.77 23.23
N VAL A 824 -18.88 0.68 23.35
CA VAL A 824 -17.97 1.83 23.53
C VAL A 824 -16.98 1.87 22.37
N ASP A 825 -16.96 2.98 21.64
CA ASP A 825 -16.14 3.17 20.45
C ASP A 825 -14.66 2.82 20.69
N GLY A 826 -14.16 1.80 19.99
CA GLY A 826 -12.73 1.48 19.97
C GLY A 826 -12.21 0.80 21.24
N GLN A 827 -13.08 0.49 22.21
CA GLN A 827 -12.69 -0.30 23.38
C GLN A 827 -12.24 -1.71 22.96
N ILE A 828 -11.16 -2.20 23.55
CA ILE A 828 -10.73 -3.60 23.41
C ILE A 828 -11.55 -4.48 24.38
N ALA A 829 -12.15 -5.56 23.88
CA ALA A 829 -13.09 -6.38 24.64
C ALA A 829 -12.40 -7.17 25.76
N ALA A 830 -12.89 -6.96 26.99
CA ALA A 830 -12.42 -7.59 28.22
C ALA A 830 -13.37 -8.71 28.72
N ASP A 831 -13.12 -9.25 29.92
CA ASP A 831 -13.74 -10.45 30.53
C ASP A 831 -15.29 -10.54 30.56
N ARG A 832 -16.01 -9.47 30.21
CA ARG A 832 -17.45 -9.46 29.95
C ARG A 832 -17.73 -8.78 28.61
N PRO A 833 -17.53 -9.45 27.46
CA PRO A 833 -17.78 -8.83 26.17
C PRO A 833 -19.27 -8.49 26.00
N PRO A 834 -19.61 -7.32 25.42
CA PRO A 834 -20.98 -6.96 25.09
C PRO A 834 -21.65 -7.99 24.16
N LYS A 835 -22.96 -8.18 24.31
CA LYS A 835 -23.77 -9.09 23.48
C LYS A 835 -24.69 -8.32 22.54
N PRO A 836 -24.98 -8.81 21.32
CA PRO A 836 -25.94 -8.17 20.43
C PRO A 836 -27.32 -8.05 21.10
N LEU A 837 -27.95 -6.89 20.99
CA LEU A 837 -29.30 -6.64 21.54
C LEU A 837 -30.39 -7.36 20.72
N LEU A 838 -30.13 -7.61 19.44
CA LEU A 838 -31.03 -8.30 18.53
C LEU A 838 -30.89 -9.84 18.62
N PRO A 839 -31.94 -10.62 18.33
CA PRO A 839 -31.85 -12.07 18.28
C PRO A 839 -30.82 -12.54 17.25
N VAL A 840 -29.98 -13.51 17.62
CA VAL A 840 -28.96 -14.10 16.75
C VAL A 840 -29.30 -15.56 16.45
N SER A 841 -29.16 -15.97 15.20
CA SER A 841 -29.23 -17.37 14.77
C SER A 841 -28.17 -17.64 13.70
N LEU A 842 -27.80 -18.91 13.50
CA LEU A 842 -26.78 -19.29 12.53
C LEU A 842 -27.09 -20.67 11.94
N THR A 843 -26.86 -20.84 10.64
CA THR A 843 -26.99 -22.12 9.93
C THR A 843 -25.66 -22.59 9.35
N ILE A 844 -25.46 -23.91 9.33
CA ILE A 844 -24.33 -24.59 8.68
C ILE A 844 -24.91 -25.59 7.69
N GLY A 845 -24.61 -25.42 6.39
CA GLY A 845 -25.17 -26.23 5.30
C GLY A 845 -26.70 -26.15 5.21
N GLY A 846 -27.28 -25.02 5.61
CA GLY A 846 -28.74 -24.84 5.73
C GLY A 846 -29.36 -25.46 6.99
N VAL A 847 -28.57 -26.08 7.87
CA VAL A 847 -29.05 -26.68 9.13
C VAL A 847 -28.87 -25.68 10.28
N PRO A 848 -29.91 -25.34 11.07
CA PRO A 848 -29.78 -24.50 12.26
C PRO A 848 -28.80 -25.05 13.30
N THR A 849 -28.07 -24.17 13.99
CA THR A 849 -26.99 -24.52 14.92
C THR A 849 -27.32 -24.18 16.37
N GLU A 850 -26.67 -24.88 17.32
CA GLU A 850 -26.67 -24.50 18.74
C GLU A 850 -25.61 -23.40 18.96
N ILE A 851 -26.05 -22.19 19.30
CA ILE A 851 -25.15 -21.09 19.70
C ILE A 851 -24.79 -21.27 21.18
N LEU A 852 -23.50 -21.49 21.45
CA LEU A 852 -22.94 -21.67 22.80
C LEU A 852 -22.37 -20.37 23.38
N TYR A 853 -21.91 -19.47 22.51
CA TYR A 853 -21.47 -18.13 22.86
C TYR A 853 -21.80 -17.17 21.70
N VAL A 854 -22.20 -15.96 22.05
CA VAL A 854 -22.26 -14.81 21.13
C VAL A 854 -21.98 -13.54 21.94
N GLY A 855 -21.14 -12.67 21.38
CA GLY A 855 -20.69 -11.42 21.99
C GLY A 855 -19.36 -10.95 21.39
N GLY A 856 -18.85 -9.81 21.83
CA GLY A 856 -17.56 -9.29 21.38
C GLY A 856 -16.44 -10.32 21.48
N ALA A 857 -15.53 -10.32 20.51
CA ALA A 857 -14.37 -11.21 20.48
C ALA A 857 -13.33 -10.75 21.51
N PRO A 858 -13.00 -11.55 22.54
CA PRO A 858 -12.05 -11.15 23.58
C PRO A 858 -10.70 -10.73 22.99
N THR A 859 -10.08 -9.71 23.60
CA THR A 859 -8.82 -9.06 23.18
C THR A 859 -8.82 -8.39 21.80
N LEU A 860 -9.93 -8.39 21.07
CA LEU A 860 -10.13 -7.60 19.85
C LEU A 860 -10.98 -6.34 20.12
N VAL A 861 -11.04 -5.44 19.15
CA VAL A 861 -11.84 -4.21 19.25
C VAL A 861 -13.35 -4.52 19.25
N ALA A 862 -14.14 -3.73 20.00
CA ALA A 862 -15.59 -3.69 19.88
C ALA A 862 -15.99 -3.48 18.40
N GLY A 863 -16.96 -4.27 17.92
CA GLY A 863 -17.25 -4.43 16.50
C GLY A 863 -16.69 -5.69 15.86
N VAL A 864 -15.79 -6.42 16.50
CA VAL A 864 -15.54 -7.83 16.17
C VAL A 864 -16.46 -8.70 17.02
N LEU A 865 -17.45 -9.32 16.38
CA LEU A 865 -18.31 -10.33 16.98
C LEU A 865 -17.62 -11.71 16.93
N GLN A 866 -17.64 -12.45 18.04
CA GLN A 866 -17.32 -13.88 18.05
C GLN A 866 -18.59 -14.69 18.35
N ILE A 867 -18.83 -15.72 17.55
CA ILE A 867 -19.91 -16.70 17.77
C ILE A 867 -19.28 -18.09 17.92
N ASN A 868 -19.52 -18.77 19.03
CA ASN A 868 -19.13 -20.18 19.17
C ASN A 868 -20.38 -21.03 18.97
N VAL A 869 -20.36 -21.92 18.00
CA VAL A 869 -21.50 -22.79 17.65
C VAL A 869 -21.11 -24.26 17.66
N ARG A 870 -22.07 -25.14 17.98
CA ARG A 870 -21.90 -26.58 17.73
C ARG A 870 -22.24 -26.90 16.27
N VAL A 871 -21.33 -27.59 15.58
CA VAL A 871 -21.60 -28.12 14.24
C VAL A 871 -22.71 -29.20 14.33
N PRO A 872 -23.84 -29.07 13.61
CA PRO A 872 -24.94 -30.01 13.72
C PRO A 872 -24.55 -31.45 13.35
N SER A 873 -25.07 -32.44 14.08
CA SER A 873 -24.82 -33.87 13.80
C SER A 873 -25.34 -34.31 12.44
N ASN A 874 -26.36 -33.61 11.93
CA ASN A 874 -26.97 -33.79 10.60
C ASN A 874 -26.48 -32.77 9.55
N ALA A 875 -25.43 -31.98 9.83
CA ALA A 875 -24.82 -31.12 8.81
C ALA A 875 -24.21 -31.94 7.66
N PRO A 876 -24.14 -31.42 6.43
CA PRO A 876 -23.38 -32.04 5.35
C PRO A 876 -21.88 -32.17 5.70
N SER A 877 -21.22 -33.21 5.22
CA SER A 877 -19.75 -33.31 5.20
C SER A 877 -19.23 -32.78 3.87
N GLY A 878 -18.08 -32.11 3.87
CA GLY A 878 -17.43 -31.64 2.64
C GLY A 878 -16.35 -30.58 2.85
N PRO A 879 -15.61 -30.24 1.77
CA PRO A 879 -14.53 -29.25 1.80
C PRO A 879 -15.02 -27.80 1.94
N SER A 880 -16.28 -27.54 1.61
CA SER A 880 -16.86 -26.20 1.52
C SER A 880 -18.38 -26.27 1.74
N ILE A 881 -18.80 -26.12 2.99
CA ILE A 881 -20.19 -26.14 3.45
C ILE A 881 -20.60 -24.71 3.84
N PRO A 882 -21.70 -24.14 3.31
CA PRO A 882 -22.12 -22.76 3.61
C PRO A 882 -22.34 -22.48 5.09
N VAL A 883 -22.03 -21.26 5.53
CA VAL A 883 -22.27 -20.76 6.88
C VAL A 883 -22.95 -19.39 6.78
N VAL A 884 -24.15 -19.26 7.38
CA VAL A 884 -24.93 -18.01 7.33
C VAL A 884 -25.35 -17.61 8.74
N LEU A 885 -24.94 -16.41 9.14
CA LEU A 885 -25.28 -15.72 10.39
C LEU A 885 -26.45 -14.77 10.15
N THR A 886 -27.46 -14.79 11.02
CA THR A 886 -28.62 -13.88 10.96
C THR A 886 -28.76 -13.14 12.28
N ILE A 887 -28.86 -11.81 12.23
CA ILE A 887 -29.02 -10.92 13.39
C ILE A 887 -30.23 -10.02 13.16
N GLY A 888 -31.26 -10.17 13.99
CA GLY A 888 -32.58 -9.59 13.73
C GLY A 888 -33.17 -10.13 12.42
N GLU A 889 -33.43 -9.24 11.48
CA GLU A 889 -33.93 -9.60 10.13
C GLU A 889 -32.81 -9.66 9.07
N ALA A 890 -31.61 -9.18 9.38
CA ALA A 890 -30.49 -9.11 8.45
C ALA A 890 -29.64 -10.39 8.49
N SER A 891 -29.08 -10.82 7.35
CA SER A 891 -28.29 -12.05 7.22
C SER A 891 -26.98 -11.83 6.46
N SER A 892 -25.96 -12.58 6.85
CA SER A 892 -24.62 -12.52 6.26
C SER A 892 -24.57 -13.10 4.86
N GLN A 893 -23.50 -12.78 4.14
CA GLN A 893 -23.31 -13.18 2.76
C GLN A 893 -23.23 -14.72 2.62
N GLU A 894 -24.09 -15.29 1.76
CA GLU A 894 -24.27 -16.75 1.58
C GLU A 894 -23.01 -17.50 1.11
N GLN A 895 -21.99 -16.77 0.66
CA GLN A 895 -20.80 -17.31 0.01
C GLN A 895 -19.66 -17.65 0.99
N ILE A 896 -19.88 -17.52 2.30
CA ILE A 896 -18.93 -17.96 3.34
C ILE A 896 -19.12 -19.45 3.62
N THR A 897 -18.02 -20.19 3.74
CA THR A 897 -18.04 -21.65 3.93
C THR A 897 -17.02 -22.14 4.95
N MET A 898 -17.22 -23.39 5.42
CA MET A 898 -16.30 -24.13 6.29
C MET A 898 -16.15 -25.59 5.81
N ALA A 899 -15.05 -26.24 6.19
CA ALA A 899 -14.83 -27.66 5.95
C ALA A 899 -15.33 -28.51 7.14
N ILE A 900 -16.04 -29.59 6.85
CA ILE A 900 -16.67 -30.50 7.83
C ILE A 900 -16.42 -31.96 7.41
N ARG A 901 -16.14 -32.84 8.39
CA ARG A 901 -16.14 -34.30 8.20
C ARG A 901 -17.30 -34.97 8.92
#